data_AF-A0A7X6X5G6-F1
#
_entry.id   AF-A0A7X6X5G6-F1
#
_cell.length_a   1.000
_cell.length_b   1.000
_cell.length_c   1.000
_cell.angle_alpha   90.00
_cell.angle_beta   90.00
_cell.angle_gamma   90.00
#
_symmetry.space_group_name_H-M   'P 1'
#
loop_
_entity.id
_entity.type
_entity.pdbx_description
1 polymer ?
#
loop_
_entity_poly.entity_id
_entity_poly.type
_entity_poly.pdbx_seq_one_letter_code
_entity_poly.pdbx_strand_id
1 'polypeptide(L)'
;SIVFSLVLFDRIRHKDYDLLRNPLDWAILAYAGAYLLSLIGAVYPGDAIYGFLKALNYFMVYWVVTRVASSYNLVREMLKFLLAGGLAVAVIGILAALGYSNYPNAYDNGVINSTLQYSNTMAAYLSVTLLIGVTLLQQEKMLWLKVMYCLANFLMAVAILGALSKGAWLILVGGALLLLMGMPGVYRLKSVYYIGLAIGTVVMIYSRFAAAIAAADPNQALFYLGLGVLLAVIGVIVWEGLEKLWRSQRLAPVIITVIFAVSAVVGVFYFGSQVLQSNDVVREVTSLLDIEDSSYVARIEFMRCAVEIVKDHPIIGTGAGGWEALYRQYQNYSYWTSETHNHFLQVWVEAGTIGLLTFLSMWIILLFYVFKVYKVKRKDEDTRHWILTWGIASGALALGAHVTIDFDLSFPAMCMVLWALFALVNSLYSESITEYQIPTKNKSAFARMQVGLAGILVILLLVSGIKYIYAFYLVSRGDQALFAASQETAINEQLELMNQASVNYYRATKYDPNNSYYWASLSTVYANFFSLLYEQGLPRAQEIRQHTIESIERAADLRSYDIKNMDILIHNTDLIGHMPGFLKLGQLSLKASPNDPMVYKNTANMWWEASQQSQEAGQEEMSLEFANHVLLVEKSLQDQIARVDIEHPYWVGSRLQVDEELQMIFEEAAEYLKQAKR
;
A
#
# COMPACT_ATOMS: atom_id res chain seq x y z
N SER A 1 -8.70 8.58 -15.37
CA SER A 1 -8.86 8.89 -16.81
C SER A 1 -9.96 9.89 -17.14
N ILE A 2 -11.23 9.68 -16.77
CA ILE A 2 -12.34 10.61 -17.12
C ILE A 2 -12.06 12.05 -16.70
N VAL A 3 -11.71 12.28 -15.43
CA VAL A 3 -11.39 13.62 -14.90
C VAL A 3 -10.22 14.25 -15.66
N PHE A 4 -9.16 13.48 -15.93
CA PHE A 4 -8.03 13.96 -16.72
C PHE A 4 -8.45 14.34 -18.14
N SER A 5 -9.31 13.55 -18.80
CA SER A 5 -9.83 13.87 -20.14
C SER A 5 -10.63 15.18 -20.14
N LEU A 6 -11.45 15.42 -19.11
CA LEU A 6 -12.20 16.66 -18.96
C LEU A 6 -11.26 17.86 -18.82
N VAL A 7 -10.24 17.75 -17.97
CA VAL A 7 -9.23 18.80 -17.80
C VAL A 7 -8.42 19.00 -19.07
N LEU A 8 -7.99 17.92 -19.74
CA LEU A 8 -7.28 17.99 -21.01
C LEU A 8 -8.11 18.68 -22.10
N PHE A 9 -9.40 18.36 -22.21
CA PHE A 9 -10.31 18.98 -23.16
C PHE A 9 -10.49 20.48 -22.88
N ASP A 10 -10.70 20.86 -21.62
CA ASP A 10 -10.79 22.27 -21.22
C ASP A 10 -9.52 23.05 -21.62
N ARG A 11 -8.35 22.44 -21.45
CA ARG A 11 -7.06 23.06 -21.80
C ARG A 11 -6.88 23.21 -23.30
N ILE A 12 -7.21 22.18 -24.08
CA ILE A 12 -7.21 22.25 -25.55
C ILE A 12 -8.14 23.36 -26.03
N ARG A 13 -9.32 23.52 -25.42
CA ARG A 13 -10.27 24.60 -25.73
C ARG A 13 -9.68 25.98 -25.48
N HIS A 14 -8.87 26.13 -24.43
CA HIS A 14 -8.13 27.35 -24.10
C HIS A 14 -6.80 27.50 -24.84
N LYS A 15 -6.50 26.64 -25.83
CA LYS A 15 -5.27 26.63 -26.65
C LYS A 15 -3.99 26.42 -25.83
N ASP A 16 -4.10 25.67 -24.73
CA ASP A 16 -3.01 25.30 -23.86
C ASP A 16 -2.62 23.84 -24.11
N TYR A 17 -1.49 23.64 -24.79
CA TYR A 17 -1.07 22.34 -25.31
C TYR A 17 0.10 21.72 -24.55
N ASP A 18 0.67 22.42 -23.56
CA ASP A 18 1.83 21.92 -22.82
C ASP A 18 1.38 20.99 -21.68
N LEU A 19 1.67 19.69 -21.85
CA LEU A 19 1.47 18.66 -20.83
C LEU A 19 2.57 18.71 -19.77
N LEU A 20 3.84 18.85 -20.18
CA LEU A 20 5.00 18.86 -19.28
C LEU A 20 5.65 20.24 -19.31
N ARG A 21 5.63 20.96 -18.18
CA ARG A 21 6.14 22.33 -18.05
C ARG A 21 7.39 22.42 -17.22
N ASN A 22 7.42 21.68 -16.11
CA ASN A 22 8.42 21.85 -15.07
C ASN A 22 9.23 20.56 -14.88
N PRO A 23 10.46 20.64 -14.34
CA PRO A 23 11.28 19.46 -14.03
C PRO A 23 10.56 18.37 -13.22
N LEU A 24 9.69 18.75 -12.27
CA LEU A 24 8.91 17.80 -11.48
C LEU A 24 7.90 17.00 -12.32
N ASP A 25 7.34 17.61 -13.37
CA ASP A 25 6.43 16.91 -14.29
C ASP A 25 7.16 15.78 -15.02
N TRP A 26 8.40 16.06 -15.45
CA TRP A 26 9.27 15.07 -16.09
C TRP A 26 9.72 13.97 -15.12
N ALA A 27 10.07 14.32 -13.88
CA ALA A 27 10.47 13.34 -12.87
C ALA A 27 9.33 12.35 -12.55
N ILE A 28 8.10 12.84 -12.42
CA ILE A 28 6.94 11.97 -12.14
C ILE A 28 6.58 11.11 -13.34
N LEU A 29 6.67 11.64 -14.57
CA LEU A 29 6.50 10.82 -15.77
C LEU A 29 7.64 9.78 -15.91
N ALA A 30 8.87 10.15 -15.58
CA ALA A 30 10.02 9.25 -15.59
C ALA A 30 9.87 8.10 -14.59
N TYR A 31 9.26 8.35 -13.42
CA TYR A 31 8.89 7.29 -12.47
C TYR A 31 7.93 6.27 -13.10
N ALA A 32 6.88 6.72 -13.81
CA ALA A 32 6.01 5.82 -14.57
C ALA A 32 6.78 5.11 -15.71
N GLY A 33 7.71 5.80 -16.35
CA GLY A 33 8.61 5.23 -17.36
C GLY A 33 9.54 4.14 -16.80
N ALA A 34 10.02 4.28 -15.56
CA ALA A 34 10.85 3.27 -14.91
C ALA A 34 10.06 1.97 -14.67
N TYR A 35 8.80 2.08 -14.21
CA TYR A 35 7.89 0.93 -14.09
C TYR A 35 7.47 0.33 -15.45
N LEU A 36 7.52 1.11 -16.53
CA LEU A 36 7.36 0.56 -17.88
C LEU A 36 8.60 -0.27 -18.29
N LEU A 37 9.79 0.22 -17.98
CA LEU A 37 11.05 -0.48 -18.27
C LEU A 37 11.19 -1.77 -17.44
N SER A 38 10.69 -1.79 -16.21
CA SER A 38 10.72 -2.98 -15.35
C SER A 38 9.91 -4.16 -15.89
N LEU A 39 9.02 -3.94 -16.88
CA LEU A 39 8.31 -5.03 -17.56
C LEU A 39 9.27 -6.01 -18.25
N ILE A 40 10.47 -5.56 -18.64
CA ILE A 40 11.47 -6.41 -19.31
C ILE A 40 12.03 -7.45 -18.34
N GLY A 41 12.18 -7.10 -17.06
CA GLY A 41 12.71 -7.98 -16.01
C GLY A 41 11.64 -8.54 -15.08
N ALA A 42 10.36 -8.45 -15.47
CA ALA A 42 9.25 -8.78 -14.58
C ALA A 42 9.18 -10.27 -14.28
N VAL A 43 9.23 -10.62 -12.99
CA VAL A 43 9.01 -11.99 -12.52
C VAL A 43 7.53 -12.36 -12.65
N TYR A 44 6.63 -11.43 -12.30
CA TYR A 44 5.18 -11.54 -12.48
C TYR A 44 4.71 -10.51 -13.52
N PRO A 45 4.61 -10.88 -14.82
CA PRO A 45 4.31 -9.93 -15.89
C PRO A 45 2.98 -9.19 -15.72
N GLY A 46 1.94 -9.88 -15.23
CA GLY A 46 0.63 -9.29 -14.95
C GLY A 46 0.72 -8.17 -13.91
N ASP A 47 1.31 -8.47 -12.75
CA ASP A 47 1.48 -7.53 -11.64
C ASP A 47 2.35 -6.33 -12.05
N ALA A 48 3.40 -6.56 -12.85
CA ALA A 48 4.23 -5.50 -13.38
C ALA A 48 3.46 -4.55 -14.32
N ILE A 49 2.57 -5.07 -15.19
CA ILE A 49 1.68 -4.24 -16.02
C ILE A 49 0.76 -3.41 -15.13
N TYR A 50 0.16 -4.00 -14.10
CA TYR A 50 -0.66 -3.26 -13.14
C TYR A 50 0.13 -2.18 -12.39
N GLY A 51 1.38 -2.48 -12.01
CA GLY A 51 2.32 -1.53 -11.42
C GLY A 51 2.57 -0.31 -12.30
N PHE A 52 2.89 -0.55 -13.58
CA PHE A 52 3.04 0.52 -14.56
C PHE A 52 1.77 1.37 -14.72
N LEU A 53 0.61 0.73 -14.85
CA LEU A 53 -0.67 1.46 -14.99
C LEU A 53 -1.02 2.25 -13.73
N LYS A 54 -0.70 1.73 -12.54
CA LYS A 54 -0.80 2.46 -11.27
C LYS A 54 0.11 3.70 -11.27
N ALA A 55 1.39 3.56 -11.60
CA ALA A 55 2.33 4.67 -11.68
C ALA A 55 1.88 5.75 -12.68
N LEU A 56 1.35 5.33 -13.84
CA LEU A 56 0.79 6.23 -14.84
C LEU A 56 -0.47 6.96 -14.33
N ASN A 57 -1.33 6.28 -13.57
CA ASN A 57 -2.48 6.92 -12.93
C ASN A 57 -2.05 7.98 -11.91
N TYR A 58 -0.99 7.73 -11.13
CA TYR A 58 -0.45 8.73 -10.21
C TYR A 58 0.10 9.96 -10.95
N PHE A 59 0.77 9.78 -12.08
CA PHE A 59 1.15 10.90 -12.97
C PHE A 59 -0.07 11.72 -13.39
N MET A 60 -1.17 11.08 -13.78
CA MET A 60 -2.40 11.78 -14.16
C MET A 60 -3.04 12.55 -13.00
N VAL A 61 -3.05 11.98 -11.79
CA VAL A 61 -3.55 12.66 -10.58
C VAL A 61 -2.72 13.90 -10.30
N TYR A 62 -1.38 13.75 -10.25
CA TYR A 62 -0.47 14.88 -10.12
C TYR A 62 -0.74 15.95 -11.18
N TRP A 63 -0.82 15.55 -12.45
CA TRP A 63 -1.04 16.48 -13.56
C TRP A 63 -2.36 17.24 -13.42
N VAL A 64 -3.47 16.54 -13.15
CA VAL A 64 -4.79 17.16 -12.92
C VAL A 64 -4.71 18.18 -11.79
N VAL A 65 -4.09 17.82 -10.67
CA VAL A 65 -3.97 18.73 -9.53
C VAL A 65 -3.15 19.97 -9.89
N THR A 66 -2.02 19.84 -10.60
CA THR A 66 -1.23 21.02 -11.04
C THR A 66 -2.02 21.94 -11.97
N ARG A 67 -2.93 21.41 -12.78
CA ARG A 67 -3.73 22.20 -13.73
C ARG A 67 -4.93 22.87 -13.06
N VAL A 68 -5.59 22.16 -12.15
CA VAL A 68 -6.76 22.69 -11.42
C VAL A 68 -6.31 23.69 -10.36
N ALA A 69 -5.28 23.37 -9.58
CA ALA A 69 -4.77 24.21 -8.50
C ALA A 69 -3.73 25.21 -9.02
N SER A 70 -4.10 26.06 -9.99
CA SER A 70 -3.16 26.94 -10.69
C SER A 70 -2.81 28.26 -9.98
N SER A 71 -3.41 28.53 -8.83
CA SER A 71 -3.17 29.75 -8.04
C SER A 71 -3.25 29.48 -6.54
N TYR A 72 -2.74 30.39 -5.72
CA TYR A 72 -2.74 30.31 -4.26
C TYR A 72 -4.13 30.02 -3.71
N ASN A 73 -5.16 30.69 -4.23
CA ASN A 73 -6.54 30.49 -3.79
C ASN A 73 -7.04 29.09 -4.13
N LEU A 74 -6.78 28.59 -5.34
CA LEU A 74 -7.20 27.25 -5.75
C LEU A 74 -6.42 26.14 -5.02
N VAL A 75 -5.13 26.35 -4.74
CA VAL A 75 -4.34 25.47 -3.87
C VAL A 75 -4.97 25.42 -2.48
N ARG A 76 -5.31 26.58 -1.92
CA ARG A 76 -5.99 26.67 -0.62
C ARG A 76 -7.34 25.94 -0.61
N GLU A 77 -8.13 26.04 -1.67
CA GLU A 77 -9.39 25.28 -1.79
C GLU A 77 -9.13 23.77 -1.88
N MET A 78 -8.14 23.31 -2.66
CA MET A 78 -7.78 21.89 -2.72
C MET A 78 -7.37 21.32 -1.35
N LEU A 79 -6.64 22.09 -0.54
CA LEU A 79 -6.30 21.68 0.83
C LEU A 79 -7.54 21.52 1.73
N LYS A 80 -8.59 22.33 1.53
CA LYS A 80 -9.84 22.15 2.29
C LYS A 80 -10.53 20.83 1.93
N PHE A 81 -10.48 20.41 0.67
CA PHE A 81 -11.00 19.10 0.26
C PHE A 81 -10.19 17.95 0.85
N LEU A 82 -8.84 18.06 0.89
CA LEU A 82 -7.99 17.08 1.58
C LEU A 82 -8.31 17.02 3.08
N LEU A 83 -8.49 18.18 3.73
CA LEU A 83 -8.90 18.24 5.14
C LEU A 83 -10.27 17.62 5.38
N ALA A 84 -11.24 17.87 4.49
CA ALA A 84 -12.57 17.27 4.59
C ALA A 84 -12.51 15.73 4.43
N GLY A 85 -11.65 15.23 3.54
CA GLY A 85 -11.35 13.81 3.43
C GLY A 85 -10.76 13.24 4.72
N GLY A 86 -9.78 13.92 5.33
CA GLY A 86 -9.21 13.57 6.63
C GLY A 86 -10.27 13.50 7.74
N LEU A 87 -11.13 14.52 7.81
CA LEU A 87 -12.25 14.56 8.75
C LEU A 87 -13.22 13.37 8.54
N ALA A 88 -13.57 13.05 7.30
CA ALA A 88 -14.46 11.92 7.01
C ALA A 88 -13.86 10.60 7.48
N VAL A 89 -12.56 10.37 7.23
CA VAL A 89 -11.85 9.18 7.75
C VAL A 89 -11.84 9.17 9.28
N ALA A 90 -11.55 10.28 9.94
CA ALA A 90 -11.56 10.32 11.41
C ALA A 90 -12.96 10.02 12.00
N VAL A 91 -14.01 10.63 11.43
CA VAL A 91 -15.39 10.46 11.90
C VAL A 91 -15.87 9.04 11.70
N ILE A 92 -15.61 8.40 10.55
CA ILE A 92 -15.99 7.00 10.31
C ILE A 92 -15.35 6.08 11.36
N GLY A 93 -14.07 6.29 11.67
CA GLY A 93 -13.36 5.52 12.69
C GLY A 93 -13.93 5.71 14.10
N ILE A 94 -14.19 6.96 14.49
CA ILE A 94 -14.81 7.28 15.80
C ILE A 94 -16.22 6.70 15.90
N LEU A 95 -17.02 6.80 14.83
CA LEU A 95 -18.37 6.23 14.81
C LEU A 95 -18.34 4.70 14.86
N ALA A 96 -17.37 4.05 14.22
CA ALA A 96 -17.18 2.60 14.33
C ALA A 96 -16.81 2.20 15.76
N ALA A 97 -15.92 2.94 16.42
CA ALA A 97 -15.56 2.72 17.82
C ALA A 97 -16.73 2.90 18.80
N LEU A 98 -17.67 3.80 18.47
CA LEU A 98 -18.91 4.00 19.24
C LEU A 98 -20.02 2.98 18.92
N GLY A 99 -19.83 2.09 17.93
CA GLY A 99 -20.84 1.13 17.48
C GLY A 99 -21.92 1.72 16.56
N TYR A 100 -21.73 2.94 16.02
CA TYR A 100 -22.66 3.59 15.10
C TYR A 100 -22.32 3.37 13.60
N SER A 101 -21.14 2.86 13.29
CA SER A 101 -20.73 2.55 11.91
C SER A 101 -20.31 1.09 11.77
N ASN A 102 -20.91 0.39 10.82
CA ASN A 102 -20.58 -1.01 10.48
C ASN A 102 -19.55 -1.10 9.34
N TYR A 103 -18.70 -0.08 9.19
CA TYR A 103 -17.67 -0.12 8.15
C TYR A 103 -16.68 -1.26 8.46
N PRO A 104 -16.41 -2.18 7.51
CA PRO A 104 -15.63 -3.38 7.79
C PRO A 104 -14.25 -3.03 8.36
N ASN A 105 -13.89 -3.67 9.49
CA ASN A 105 -12.62 -3.51 10.21
C ASN A 105 -12.27 -2.05 10.59
N ALA A 106 -13.22 -1.12 10.58
CA ALA A 106 -12.95 0.28 10.93
C ALA A 106 -12.62 0.47 12.43
N TYR A 107 -13.09 -0.43 13.28
CA TYR A 107 -12.69 -0.56 14.66
C TYR A 107 -12.54 -2.05 14.97
N ASP A 108 -11.35 -2.46 15.37
CA ASP A 108 -11.04 -3.86 15.66
C ASP A 108 -10.06 -3.97 16.83
N ASN A 109 -10.30 -4.91 17.74
CA ASN A 109 -9.43 -5.18 18.90
C ASN A 109 -9.01 -3.94 19.71
N GLY A 110 -9.91 -2.97 19.89
CA GLY A 110 -9.61 -1.74 20.63
C GLY A 110 -8.94 -0.64 19.81
N VAL A 111 -8.67 -0.89 18.52
CA VAL A 111 -7.92 -0.01 17.62
C VAL A 111 -8.86 0.60 16.58
N ILE A 112 -8.77 1.92 16.41
CA ILE A 112 -9.43 2.63 15.31
C ILE A 112 -8.55 2.47 14.06
N ASN A 113 -9.08 1.81 13.02
CA ASN A 113 -8.42 1.67 11.72
C ASN A 113 -9.11 2.47 10.60
N SER A 114 -10.39 2.80 10.81
CA SER A 114 -11.27 3.51 9.89
C SER A 114 -11.28 2.91 8.46
N THR A 115 -11.53 3.73 7.44
CA THR A 115 -11.67 3.33 6.04
C THR A 115 -10.40 2.80 5.40
N LEU A 116 -9.24 3.07 6.00
CA LEU A 116 -7.94 2.56 5.53
C LEU A 116 -7.62 1.18 6.09
N GLN A 117 -8.39 0.70 7.09
CA GLN A 117 -8.33 -0.67 7.65
C GLN A 117 -6.94 -1.11 8.17
N TYR A 118 -5.99 -0.19 8.26
CA TYR A 118 -4.66 -0.40 8.79
C TYR A 118 -4.26 0.84 9.60
N SER A 119 -4.02 0.64 10.90
CA SER A 119 -3.83 1.71 11.88
C SER A 119 -2.68 2.66 11.53
N ASN A 120 -1.53 2.13 11.08
CA ASN A 120 -0.36 2.96 10.73
C ASN A 120 -0.67 3.87 9.55
N THR A 121 -1.16 3.32 8.43
CA THR A 121 -1.51 4.12 7.25
C THR A 121 -2.62 5.13 7.56
N MET A 122 -3.62 4.74 8.37
CA MET A 122 -4.70 5.65 8.77
C MET A 122 -4.17 6.83 9.59
N ALA A 123 -3.39 6.56 10.62
CA ALA A 123 -2.84 7.61 11.48
C ALA A 123 -1.79 8.46 10.73
N ALA A 124 -1.05 7.88 9.78
CA ALA A 124 -0.18 8.61 8.86
C ALA A 124 -0.96 9.62 8.00
N TYR A 125 -2.04 9.15 7.35
CA TYR A 125 -2.93 10.01 6.57
C TYR A 125 -3.49 11.16 7.40
N LEU A 126 -4.06 10.84 8.58
CA LEU A 126 -4.65 11.84 9.46
C LEU A 126 -3.63 12.84 9.99
N SER A 127 -2.40 12.41 10.26
CA SER A 127 -1.31 13.28 10.71
C SER A 127 -0.94 14.30 9.61
N VAL A 128 -0.82 13.86 8.36
CA VAL A 128 -0.59 14.77 7.22
C VAL A 128 -1.74 15.76 7.07
N THR A 129 -2.99 15.31 7.13
CA THR A 129 -4.16 16.20 7.01
C THR A 129 -4.32 17.14 8.21
N LEU A 130 -3.90 16.74 9.41
CA LEU A 130 -3.87 17.59 10.59
C LEU A 130 -2.88 18.74 10.41
N LEU A 131 -1.66 18.47 9.91
CA LEU A 131 -0.68 19.53 9.60
C LEU A 131 -1.22 20.51 8.55
N ILE A 132 -1.95 20.01 7.54
CA ILE A 132 -2.66 20.84 6.55
C ILE A 132 -3.76 21.67 7.23
N GLY A 133 -4.57 21.08 8.10
CA GLY A 133 -5.63 21.77 8.83
C GLY A 133 -5.10 22.88 9.74
N VAL A 134 -3.99 22.62 10.45
CA VAL A 134 -3.26 23.63 11.24
C VAL A 134 -2.76 24.77 10.35
N THR A 135 -2.26 24.47 9.15
CA THR A 135 -1.81 25.48 8.18
C THR A 135 -2.97 26.37 7.71
N LEU A 136 -4.12 25.76 7.36
CA LEU A 136 -5.32 26.50 6.92
C LEU A 136 -5.92 27.36 8.04
N LEU A 137 -5.99 26.82 9.25
CA LEU A 137 -6.51 27.48 10.45
C LEU A 137 -5.82 28.81 10.73
N GLN A 138 -4.50 28.85 10.60
CA GLN A 138 -3.70 30.04 10.88
C GLN A 138 -3.88 31.18 9.88
N GLN A 139 -4.30 30.86 8.67
CA GLN A 139 -4.51 31.82 7.58
C GLN A 139 -5.96 32.28 7.46
N GLU A 140 -6.87 31.61 8.16
CA GLU A 140 -8.29 31.93 8.14
C GLU A 140 -8.57 33.21 8.93
N LYS A 141 -9.57 33.97 8.48
CA LYS A 141 -10.02 35.21 9.14
C LYS A 141 -11.37 35.02 9.80
N MET A 142 -12.23 34.17 9.23
CA MET A 142 -13.58 33.94 9.76
C MET A 142 -13.54 33.01 10.98
N LEU A 143 -14.06 33.50 12.11
CA LEU A 143 -14.06 32.76 13.38
C LEU A 143 -14.73 31.38 13.28
N TRP A 144 -15.88 31.29 12.62
CA TRP A 144 -16.60 30.01 12.50
C TRP A 144 -15.80 28.98 11.69
N LEU A 145 -15.09 29.39 10.63
CA LEU A 145 -14.20 28.49 9.89
C LEU A 145 -12.96 28.11 10.70
N LYS A 146 -12.41 29.02 11.53
CA LYS A 146 -11.34 28.65 12.46
C LYS A 146 -11.81 27.57 13.44
N VAL A 147 -13.01 27.72 13.99
CA VAL A 147 -13.60 26.71 14.86
C VAL A 147 -13.76 25.39 14.10
N MET A 148 -14.29 25.40 12.87
CA MET A 148 -14.43 24.18 12.07
C MET A 148 -13.09 23.48 11.79
N TYR A 149 -12.04 24.21 11.39
CA TYR A 149 -10.72 23.62 11.17
C TYR A 149 -10.10 23.07 12.46
N CYS A 150 -10.29 23.75 13.59
CA CYS A 150 -9.84 23.26 14.89
C CYS A 150 -10.59 21.99 15.32
N LEU A 151 -11.91 21.95 15.12
CA LEU A 151 -12.70 20.75 15.41
C LEU A 151 -12.32 19.58 14.50
N ALA A 152 -12.04 19.84 13.23
CA ALA A 152 -11.53 18.83 12.32
C ALA A 152 -10.20 18.25 12.83
N ASN A 153 -9.24 19.10 13.20
CA ASN A 153 -7.97 18.67 13.79
C ASN A 153 -8.15 17.91 15.11
N PHE A 154 -9.07 18.33 15.96
CA PHE A 154 -9.39 17.65 17.22
C PHE A 154 -9.91 16.22 16.94
N LEU A 155 -10.89 16.06 16.05
CA LEU A 155 -11.44 14.74 15.73
C LEU A 155 -10.40 13.84 15.06
N MET A 156 -9.56 14.38 14.16
CA MET A 156 -8.44 13.64 13.60
C MET A 156 -7.44 13.23 14.68
N ALA A 157 -7.13 14.08 15.66
CA ALA A 157 -6.25 13.74 16.77
C ALA A 157 -6.84 12.65 17.69
N VAL A 158 -8.16 12.63 17.91
CA VAL A 158 -8.84 11.52 18.62
C VAL A 158 -8.62 10.21 17.88
N ALA A 159 -8.85 10.19 16.56
CA ALA A 159 -8.67 9.00 15.75
C ALA A 159 -7.19 8.55 15.65
N ILE A 160 -6.24 9.48 15.57
CA ILE A 160 -4.79 9.18 15.59
C ILE A 160 -4.40 8.48 16.90
N LEU A 161 -4.84 9.00 18.05
CA LEU A 161 -4.57 8.36 19.33
C LEU A 161 -5.32 7.02 19.46
N GLY A 162 -6.52 6.93 18.89
CA GLY A 162 -7.31 5.71 18.70
C GLY A 162 -6.63 4.61 17.88
N ALA A 163 -5.68 4.97 17.02
CA ALA A 163 -5.00 4.03 16.15
C ALA A 163 -3.89 3.25 16.86
N LEU A 164 -3.47 3.67 18.06
CA LEU A 164 -2.38 3.04 18.84
C LEU A 164 -1.09 2.81 18.00
N SER A 165 -0.83 3.67 17.02
CA SER A 165 0.29 3.53 16.09
C SER A 165 1.52 4.30 16.56
N LYS A 166 2.57 3.58 17.00
CA LYS A 166 3.88 4.17 17.36
C LYS A 166 4.50 4.94 16.18
N GLY A 167 4.44 4.36 14.98
CA GLY A 167 4.97 4.96 13.75
C GLY A 167 4.30 6.29 13.39
N ALA A 168 2.99 6.39 13.61
CA ALA A 168 2.26 7.62 13.29
C ALA A 168 2.62 8.80 14.22
N TRP A 169 3.02 8.54 15.47
CA TRP A 169 3.57 9.58 16.34
C TRP A 169 4.86 10.18 15.78
N LEU A 170 5.67 9.40 15.07
CA LEU A 170 6.85 9.93 14.38
C LEU A 170 6.46 10.92 13.27
N ILE A 171 5.37 10.66 12.54
CA ILE A 171 4.85 11.62 11.54
C ILE A 171 4.32 12.86 12.24
N LEU A 172 3.48 12.70 13.27
CA LEU A 172 2.83 13.84 13.91
C LEU A 172 3.87 14.73 14.61
N VAL A 173 4.78 14.15 15.39
CA VAL A 173 5.84 14.88 16.10
C VAL A 173 6.90 15.38 15.13
N GLY A 174 7.44 14.52 14.27
CA GLY A 174 8.45 14.90 13.28
C GLY A 174 7.93 15.94 12.29
N GLY A 175 6.71 15.74 11.78
CA GLY A 175 6.02 16.68 10.91
C GLY A 175 5.66 18.00 11.60
N ALA A 176 5.26 17.98 12.88
CA ALA A 176 5.09 19.20 13.67
C ALA A 176 6.42 19.94 13.85
N LEU A 177 7.52 19.25 14.16
CA LEU A 177 8.84 19.86 14.27
C LEU A 177 9.28 20.49 12.94
N LEU A 178 9.11 19.78 11.83
CA LEU A 178 9.35 20.32 10.48
C LEU A 178 8.50 21.57 10.23
N LEU A 179 7.20 21.50 10.52
CA LEU A 179 6.29 22.65 10.38
C LEU A 179 6.82 23.86 11.16
N LEU A 180 7.16 23.67 12.44
CA LEU A 180 7.65 24.73 13.32
C LEU A 180 8.98 25.33 12.84
N MET A 181 9.89 24.52 12.31
CA MET A 181 11.19 24.99 11.80
C MET A 181 11.02 26.01 10.67
N GLY A 182 10.13 25.78 9.71
CA GLY A 182 9.93 26.70 8.58
C GLY A 182 8.85 27.76 8.78
N MET A 183 7.99 27.66 9.80
CA MET A 183 6.95 28.68 10.05
C MET A 183 7.54 30.05 10.47
N PRO A 184 7.06 31.18 9.89
CA PRO A 184 7.61 32.50 10.18
C PRO A 184 6.98 33.16 11.41
N GLY A 185 7.81 33.83 12.23
CA GLY A 185 7.37 34.77 13.28
C GLY A 185 6.26 34.23 14.20
N VAL A 186 5.16 34.99 14.31
CA VAL A 186 4.01 34.65 15.17
C VAL A 186 3.28 33.38 14.71
N TYR A 187 3.37 33.00 13.43
CA TYR A 187 2.76 31.77 12.91
C TYR A 187 3.43 30.50 13.46
N ARG A 188 4.71 30.58 13.86
CA ARG A 188 5.35 29.49 14.61
C ARG A 188 4.64 29.28 15.95
N LEU A 189 4.38 30.35 16.69
CA LEU A 189 3.67 30.27 17.97
C LEU A 189 2.21 29.81 17.79
N LYS A 190 1.53 30.30 16.75
CA LYS A 190 0.18 29.82 16.39
C LYS A 190 0.17 28.33 16.11
N SER A 191 1.16 27.82 15.38
CA SER A 191 1.30 26.38 15.11
C SER A 191 1.43 25.59 16.41
N VAL A 192 2.31 26.02 17.33
CA VAL A 192 2.46 25.39 18.66
C VAL A 192 1.13 25.40 19.40
N TYR A 193 0.45 26.55 19.43
CA TYR A 193 -0.81 26.71 20.12
C TYR A 193 -1.90 25.77 19.58
N TYR A 194 -2.13 25.78 18.26
CA TYR A 194 -3.22 24.99 17.68
C TYR A 194 -2.94 23.48 17.65
N ILE A 195 -1.69 23.06 17.47
CA ILE A 195 -1.29 21.66 17.64
C ILE A 195 -1.47 21.25 19.10
N GLY A 196 -0.95 22.05 20.04
CA GLY A 196 -1.10 21.82 21.47
C GLY A 196 -2.55 21.82 21.93
N LEU A 197 -3.40 22.66 21.35
CA LEU A 197 -4.83 22.68 21.62
C LEU A 197 -5.51 21.39 21.12
N ALA A 198 -5.23 20.95 19.90
CA ALA A 198 -5.79 19.71 19.36
C ALA A 198 -5.33 18.49 20.18
N ILE A 199 -4.02 18.30 20.35
CA ILE A 199 -3.45 17.14 21.06
C ILE A 199 -3.75 17.21 22.56
N GLY A 200 -3.54 18.36 23.19
CA GLY A 200 -3.75 18.54 24.63
C GLY A 200 -5.20 18.32 25.04
N THR A 201 -6.16 18.75 24.21
CA THR A 201 -7.58 18.46 24.46
C THR A 201 -7.85 16.96 24.40
N VAL A 202 -7.30 16.26 23.41
CA VAL A 202 -7.44 14.80 23.29
C VAL A 202 -6.82 14.09 24.48
N VAL A 203 -5.59 14.43 24.87
CA VAL A 203 -4.90 13.82 26.02
C VAL A 203 -5.71 13.96 27.31
N MET A 204 -6.40 15.09 27.52
CA MET A 204 -7.26 15.30 28.70
C MET A 204 -8.49 14.39 28.73
N ILE A 205 -9.07 14.05 27.58
CA ILE A 205 -10.33 13.29 27.51
C ILE A 205 -10.15 11.81 27.17
N TYR A 206 -9.04 11.43 26.53
CA TYR A 206 -8.94 10.16 25.81
C TYR A 206 -9.00 8.94 26.73
N SER A 207 -8.34 8.97 27.89
CA SER A 207 -8.39 7.83 28.84
C SER A 207 -9.82 7.48 29.25
N ARG A 208 -10.65 8.50 29.47
CA ARG A 208 -12.07 8.35 29.83
C ARG A 208 -12.93 7.96 28.63
N PHE A 209 -12.63 8.52 27.46
CA PHE A 209 -13.27 8.15 26.20
C PHE A 209 -13.01 6.68 25.83
N ALA A 210 -11.76 6.23 25.88
CA ALA A 210 -11.36 4.87 25.60
C ALA A 210 -11.93 3.88 26.63
N ALA A 211 -11.94 4.23 27.92
CA ALA A 211 -12.59 3.42 28.94
C ALA A 211 -14.09 3.25 28.70
N ALA A 212 -14.77 4.32 28.26
CA ALA A 212 -16.20 4.26 27.91
C ALA A 212 -16.47 3.39 26.67
N ILE A 213 -15.62 3.46 25.65
CA ILE A 213 -15.69 2.56 24.49
C ILE A 213 -15.47 1.10 24.91
N ALA A 214 -14.45 0.83 25.73
CA ALA A 214 -14.16 -0.52 26.23
C ALA A 214 -15.30 -1.08 27.10
N ALA A 215 -16.01 -0.21 27.82
CA ALA A 215 -17.21 -0.56 28.59
C ALA A 215 -18.49 -0.67 27.73
N ALA A 216 -18.40 -0.48 26.40
CA ALA A 216 -19.54 -0.43 25.49
C ALA A 216 -20.61 0.61 25.90
N ASP A 217 -20.19 1.73 26.48
CA ASP A 217 -21.06 2.86 26.86
C ASP A 217 -20.87 4.04 25.88
N PRO A 218 -21.62 4.06 24.76
CA PRO A 218 -21.50 5.13 23.77
C PRO A 218 -21.95 6.49 24.30
N ASN A 219 -22.86 6.54 25.29
CA ASN A 219 -23.33 7.80 25.85
C ASN A 219 -22.22 8.48 26.65
N GLN A 220 -21.51 7.71 27.47
CA GLN A 220 -20.37 8.22 28.22
C GLN A 220 -19.20 8.61 27.30
N ALA A 221 -18.94 7.82 26.25
CA ALA A 221 -17.93 8.16 25.26
C ALA A 221 -18.28 9.46 24.51
N LEU A 222 -19.54 9.63 24.08
CA LEU A 222 -20.04 10.86 23.45
C LEU A 222 -19.95 12.07 24.38
N PHE A 223 -20.18 11.90 25.68
CA PHE A 223 -20.03 12.97 26.66
C PHE A 223 -18.59 13.49 26.72
N TYR A 224 -17.60 12.60 26.82
CA TYR A 224 -16.18 13.01 26.83
C TYR A 224 -15.73 13.60 25.49
N LEU A 225 -16.21 13.06 24.37
CA LEU A 225 -15.97 13.64 23.05
C LEU A 225 -16.55 15.06 22.94
N GLY A 226 -17.78 15.26 23.44
CA GLY A 226 -18.45 16.57 23.50
C GLY A 226 -17.72 17.58 24.40
N LEU A 227 -17.17 17.13 25.53
CA LEU A 227 -16.30 17.95 26.38
C LEU A 227 -15.05 18.40 25.62
N GLY A 228 -14.43 17.51 24.85
CA GLY A 228 -13.30 17.86 23.99
C GLY A 228 -13.66 18.88 22.90
N VAL A 229 -14.82 18.71 22.25
CA VAL A 229 -15.35 19.71 21.30
C VAL A 229 -15.48 21.08 21.98
N LEU A 230 -16.09 21.14 23.16
CA LEU A 230 -16.27 22.39 23.92
C LEU A 230 -14.92 23.06 24.22
N LEU A 231 -13.94 22.30 24.74
CA LEU A 231 -12.60 22.78 25.05
C LEU A 231 -11.87 23.33 23.81
N ALA A 232 -11.98 22.63 22.67
CA ALA A 232 -11.41 23.09 21.41
C ALA A 232 -12.04 24.41 20.93
N VAL A 233 -13.37 24.56 21.00
CA VAL A 233 -14.06 25.82 20.64
C VAL A 233 -13.62 26.96 21.55
N ILE A 234 -13.60 26.74 22.87
CA ILE A 234 -13.14 27.74 23.84
C ILE A 234 -11.70 28.13 23.55
N GLY A 235 -10.81 27.17 23.29
CA GLY A 235 -9.41 27.43 22.95
C GLY A 235 -9.25 28.31 21.71
N VAL A 236 -10.06 28.14 20.65
CA VAL A 236 -10.04 29.05 19.50
C VAL A 236 -10.47 30.46 19.90
N ILE A 237 -11.58 30.59 20.65
CA ILE A 237 -12.09 31.91 21.08
C ILE A 237 -11.07 32.64 21.97
N VAL A 238 -10.44 31.92 22.90
CA VAL A 238 -9.38 32.45 23.77
C VAL A 238 -8.22 32.99 22.94
N TRP A 239 -7.71 32.20 21.99
CA TRP A 239 -6.61 32.65 21.13
C TRP A 239 -6.96 33.93 20.35
N GLU A 240 -8.16 33.99 19.76
CA GLU A 240 -8.59 35.18 19.02
C GLU A 240 -8.73 36.40 19.93
N GLY A 241 -9.13 36.21 21.18
CA GLY A 241 -9.11 37.26 22.20
C GLY A 241 -7.68 37.73 22.49
N LEU A 242 -6.77 36.78 22.79
CA LEU A 242 -5.37 37.07 23.09
C LEU A 242 -4.66 37.79 21.92
N GLU A 243 -4.89 37.37 20.68
CA GLU A 243 -4.31 37.99 19.50
C GLU A 243 -4.78 39.44 19.32
N LYS A 244 -6.06 39.73 19.61
CA LYS A 244 -6.58 41.12 19.59
C LYS A 244 -5.94 41.97 20.69
N LEU A 245 -5.76 41.44 21.89
CA LEU A 245 -5.10 42.14 23.00
C LEU A 245 -3.63 42.41 22.69
N TRP A 246 -2.92 41.43 22.11
CA TRP A 246 -1.51 41.55 21.73
C TRP A 246 -1.30 42.68 20.71
N ARG A 247 -2.20 42.84 19.75
CA ARG A 247 -2.11 43.93 18.75
C ARG A 247 -2.40 45.33 19.32
N SER A 248 -2.94 45.45 20.54
CA SER A 248 -3.48 46.69 21.10
C SER A 248 -2.53 47.48 22.03
N GLN A 249 -1.51 46.87 22.68
CA GLN A 249 -0.63 47.54 23.66
C GLN A 249 0.79 46.93 23.76
N ARG A 250 1.83 47.76 24.04
CA ARG A 250 3.28 47.39 24.03
C ARG A 250 3.83 46.61 25.26
N LEU A 251 3.09 46.44 26.36
CA LEU A 251 3.55 45.70 27.57
C LEU A 251 2.61 44.59 28.09
N ALA A 252 1.36 44.55 27.62
CA ALA A 252 0.42 43.44 27.86
C ALA A 252 0.90 42.05 27.40
N PRO A 253 1.66 41.88 26.29
CA PRO A 253 2.02 40.54 25.82
C PRO A 253 2.99 39.80 26.75
N VAL A 254 3.86 40.48 27.49
CA VAL A 254 4.77 39.82 28.45
C VAL A 254 3.98 39.27 29.63
N ILE A 255 3.04 40.03 30.16
CA ILE A 255 2.22 39.65 31.31
C ILE A 255 1.26 38.52 30.96
N ILE A 256 0.61 38.61 29.79
CA ILE A 256 -0.29 37.56 29.30
C ILE A 256 0.47 36.28 28.94
N THR A 257 1.65 36.39 28.33
CA THR A 257 2.49 35.22 28.00
C THR A 257 3.04 34.56 29.27
N VAL A 258 3.45 35.33 30.28
CA VAL A 258 3.91 34.79 31.56
C VAL A 258 2.76 34.18 32.35
N ILE A 259 1.59 34.83 32.42
CA ILE A 259 0.42 34.27 33.12
C ILE A 259 -0.08 33.01 32.40
N PHE A 260 -0.15 33.00 31.07
CA PHE A 260 -0.60 31.83 30.31
C PHE A 260 0.45 30.71 30.33
N ALA A 261 1.74 31.02 30.22
CA ALA A 261 2.81 30.03 30.40
C ALA A 261 2.80 29.45 31.81
N VAL A 262 2.61 30.27 32.86
CA VAL A 262 2.49 29.80 34.25
C VAL A 262 1.21 29.00 34.44
N SER A 263 0.06 29.43 33.89
CA SER A 263 -1.22 28.70 34.00
C SER A 263 -1.22 27.40 33.21
N ALA A 264 -0.56 27.37 32.05
CA ALA A 264 -0.37 26.17 31.25
C ALA A 264 0.66 25.24 31.88
N VAL A 265 1.76 25.74 32.42
CA VAL A 265 2.74 24.94 33.16
C VAL A 265 2.12 24.41 34.44
N VAL A 266 1.36 25.20 35.20
CA VAL A 266 0.64 24.77 36.42
C VAL A 266 -0.51 23.84 36.08
N GLY A 267 -1.26 24.07 35.00
CA GLY A 267 -2.31 23.19 34.52
C GLY A 267 -1.76 21.85 34.03
N VAL A 268 -0.66 21.86 33.27
CA VAL A 268 0.08 20.67 32.84
C VAL A 268 0.77 19.99 34.02
N PHE A 269 1.27 20.70 35.03
CA PHE A 269 1.82 20.07 36.24
C PHE A 269 0.72 19.50 37.12
N TYR A 270 -0.41 20.18 37.29
CA TYR A 270 -1.49 19.74 38.17
C TYR A 270 -2.30 18.61 37.55
N PHE A 271 -2.78 18.76 36.32
CA PHE A 271 -3.45 17.66 35.59
C PHE A 271 -2.46 16.61 35.12
N GLY A 272 -1.26 16.98 34.67
CA GLY A 272 -0.23 16.01 34.32
C GLY A 272 0.28 15.25 35.52
N SER A 273 0.37 15.81 36.73
CA SER A 273 0.70 15.02 37.93
C SER A 273 -0.39 14.04 38.31
N GLN A 274 -1.68 14.34 38.08
CA GLN A 274 -2.76 13.39 38.30
C GLN A 274 -2.88 12.33 37.19
N VAL A 275 -2.53 12.68 35.95
CA VAL A 275 -2.50 11.78 34.79
C VAL A 275 -1.25 10.88 34.80
N LEU A 276 -0.08 11.42 35.14
CA LEU A 276 1.19 10.68 35.32
C LEU A 276 1.16 9.78 36.56
N GLN A 277 0.26 10.02 37.52
CA GLN A 277 0.01 9.09 38.64
C GLN A 277 -0.96 7.97 38.30
N SER A 278 -1.61 7.99 37.13
CA SER A 278 -2.38 6.85 36.66
C SER A 278 -1.44 5.84 36.00
N ASN A 279 -1.35 4.63 36.58
CA ASN A 279 -0.51 3.55 36.06
C ASN A 279 -0.82 3.22 34.59
N ASP A 280 -2.05 3.44 34.16
CA ASP A 280 -2.51 3.10 32.80
C ASP A 280 -1.96 4.05 31.74
N VAL A 281 -1.89 5.37 31.99
CA VAL A 281 -1.37 6.34 31.01
C VAL A 281 0.15 6.29 30.93
N VAL A 282 0.84 6.10 32.06
CA VAL A 282 2.29 5.88 32.05
C VAL A 282 2.62 4.58 31.34
N ARG A 283 1.86 3.49 31.56
CA ARG A 283 2.06 2.23 30.85
C ARG A 283 1.80 2.35 29.35
N GLU A 284 0.77 3.11 28.95
CA GLU A 284 0.46 3.38 27.53
C GLU A 284 1.54 4.24 26.86
N VAL A 285 2.04 5.28 27.54
CA VAL A 285 3.13 6.10 27.01
C VAL A 285 4.46 5.34 26.99
N THR A 286 4.70 4.48 27.99
CA THR A 286 5.92 3.65 28.06
C THR A 286 5.88 2.53 27.02
N SER A 287 4.71 1.89 26.80
CA SER A 287 4.54 0.91 25.74
C SER A 287 4.74 1.53 24.36
N LEU A 288 4.30 2.78 24.14
CA LEU A 288 4.56 3.53 22.91
C LEU A 288 6.06 3.84 22.68
N LEU A 289 6.88 3.83 23.75
CA LEU A 289 8.33 4.10 23.73
C LEU A 289 9.19 2.82 23.75
N ASP A 290 8.59 1.63 23.85
CA ASP A 290 9.33 0.35 23.73
C ASP A 290 9.76 0.12 22.28
N ILE A 291 11.08 0.12 22.07
CA ILE A 291 11.77 -0.03 20.77
C ILE A 291 12.12 -1.52 20.50
N GLU A 292 11.97 -2.41 21.49
CA GLU A 292 12.27 -3.85 21.40
C GLU A 292 11.14 -4.69 20.75
N ASP A 293 10.13 -4.06 20.13
CA ASP A 293 9.05 -4.78 19.46
C ASP A 293 9.57 -5.71 18.35
N SER A 294 9.07 -6.95 18.34
CA SER A 294 9.31 -7.97 17.31
C SER A 294 9.12 -7.48 15.86
N SER A 295 8.30 -6.45 15.68
CA SER A 295 8.04 -5.81 14.39
C SER A 295 9.25 -5.07 13.79
N TYR A 296 10.12 -4.46 14.61
CA TYR A 296 11.29 -3.72 14.11
C TYR A 296 12.42 -4.66 13.68
N VAL A 297 12.65 -5.72 14.45
CA VAL A 297 13.66 -6.75 14.10
C VAL A 297 13.29 -7.41 12.77
N ALA A 298 12.02 -7.75 12.57
CA ALA A 298 11.55 -8.29 11.30
C ALA A 298 11.77 -7.33 10.11
N ARG A 299 11.57 -6.02 10.30
CA ARG A 299 11.78 -5.02 9.23
C ARG A 299 13.23 -4.95 8.78
N ILE A 300 14.22 -5.07 9.67
CA ILE A 300 15.65 -5.09 9.30
C ILE A 300 15.93 -6.25 8.34
N GLU A 301 15.35 -7.41 8.61
CA GLU A 301 15.48 -8.58 7.76
C GLU A 301 14.78 -8.44 6.41
N PHE A 302 13.65 -7.73 6.38
CA PHE A 302 12.99 -7.39 5.11
C PHE A 302 13.88 -6.48 4.26
N MET A 303 14.51 -5.48 4.88
CA MET A 303 15.44 -4.59 4.20
C MET A 303 16.68 -5.33 3.68
N ARG A 304 17.24 -6.26 4.46
CA ARG A 304 18.33 -7.14 4.01
C ARG A 304 17.91 -7.93 2.77
N CYS A 305 16.77 -8.63 2.83
CA CYS A 305 16.27 -9.41 1.70
C CYS A 305 16.04 -8.55 0.45
N ALA A 306 15.49 -7.34 0.62
CA ALA A 306 15.27 -6.42 -0.50
C ALA A 306 16.59 -6.05 -1.19
N VAL A 307 17.65 -5.78 -0.42
CA VAL A 307 18.98 -5.49 -0.96
C VAL A 307 19.59 -6.69 -1.65
N GLU A 308 19.42 -7.92 -1.14
CA GLU A 308 19.89 -9.12 -1.84
C GLU A 308 19.17 -9.33 -3.19
N ILE A 309 17.84 -9.16 -3.24
CA ILE A 309 17.09 -9.22 -4.51
C ILE A 309 17.60 -8.16 -5.51
N VAL A 310 17.89 -6.95 -5.02
CA VAL A 310 18.43 -5.87 -5.85
C VAL A 310 19.81 -6.21 -6.41
N LYS A 311 20.67 -6.93 -5.68
CA LYS A 311 21.98 -7.33 -6.21
C LYS A 311 21.83 -8.25 -7.42
N ASP A 312 20.81 -9.09 -7.43
CA ASP A 312 20.51 -10.01 -8.53
C ASP A 312 19.76 -9.30 -9.68
N HIS A 313 19.02 -8.22 -9.39
CA HIS A 313 18.23 -7.46 -10.37
C HIS A 313 18.46 -5.93 -10.33
N PRO A 314 19.70 -5.42 -10.51
CA PRO A 314 20.06 -4.06 -10.08
C PRO A 314 19.54 -2.92 -10.94
N ILE A 315 19.39 -3.10 -12.26
CA ILE A 315 19.16 -1.98 -13.19
C ILE A 315 17.67 -1.63 -13.32
N ILE A 316 16.88 -2.60 -13.79
CA ILE A 316 15.44 -2.44 -14.10
C ILE A 316 14.52 -3.11 -13.07
N GLY A 317 15.08 -3.82 -12.09
CA GLY A 317 14.32 -4.51 -11.06
C GLY A 317 13.61 -5.76 -11.56
N THR A 318 12.69 -6.25 -10.73
CA THR A 318 11.96 -7.52 -10.89
C THR A 318 10.51 -7.31 -11.36
N GLY A 319 10.13 -6.08 -11.70
CA GLY A 319 8.74 -5.69 -11.93
C GLY A 319 7.93 -5.55 -10.63
N ALA A 320 6.81 -4.83 -10.70
CA ALA A 320 5.88 -4.74 -9.56
C ALA A 320 5.35 -6.12 -9.17
N GLY A 321 5.22 -6.38 -7.87
CA GLY A 321 4.93 -7.73 -7.36
C GLY A 321 6.16 -8.65 -7.26
N GLY A 322 7.33 -8.22 -7.74
CA GLY A 322 8.55 -9.01 -7.65
C GLY A 322 9.05 -9.24 -6.22
N TRP A 323 8.72 -8.34 -5.27
CA TRP A 323 8.92 -8.61 -3.85
C TRP A 323 8.16 -9.86 -3.40
N GLU A 324 6.84 -9.89 -3.58
CA GLU A 324 5.96 -11.03 -3.21
C GLU A 324 6.41 -12.34 -3.87
N ALA A 325 6.94 -12.25 -5.10
CA ALA A 325 7.44 -13.38 -5.86
C ALA A 325 8.72 -14.00 -5.30
N LEU A 326 9.66 -13.16 -4.85
CA LEU A 326 11.04 -13.59 -4.62
C LEU A 326 11.46 -13.65 -3.15
N TYR A 327 10.89 -12.83 -2.27
CA TYR A 327 11.48 -12.61 -0.94
C TYR A 327 11.72 -13.91 -0.16
N ARG A 328 10.81 -14.89 -0.26
CA ARG A 328 10.92 -16.21 0.41
C ARG A 328 12.20 -16.97 0.05
N GLN A 329 12.75 -16.75 -1.13
CA GLN A 329 14.02 -17.36 -1.57
C GLN A 329 15.25 -16.76 -0.84
N TYR A 330 15.14 -15.52 -0.35
CA TYR A 330 16.24 -14.76 0.28
C TYR A 330 16.14 -14.71 1.82
N GLN A 331 15.05 -15.23 2.39
CA GLN A 331 14.82 -15.24 3.83
C GLN A 331 15.84 -16.09 4.57
N ASN A 332 16.32 -15.57 5.70
CA ASN A 332 17.20 -16.30 6.62
C ASN A 332 16.42 -17.13 7.66
N TYR A 333 15.14 -16.88 7.85
CA TYR A 333 14.22 -17.69 8.65
C TYR A 333 12.80 -17.52 8.11
N SER A 334 11.89 -18.44 8.44
CA SER A 334 10.50 -18.37 7.97
C SER A 334 9.76 -17.17 8.57
N TYR A 335 9.22 -16.30 7.71
CA TYR A 335 8.31 -15.22 8.07
C TYR A 335 7.38 -14.87 6.90
N TRP A 336 6.31 -14.11 7.17
CA TRP A 336 5.35 -13.70 6.14
C TRP A 336 5.23 -12.19 6.09
N THR A 337 5.32 -11.62 4.90
CA THR A 337 5.04 -10.21 4.64
C THR A 337 4.60 -10.01 3.19
N SER A 338 3.73 -9.03 2.95
CA SER A 338 3.33 -8.62 1.60
C SER A 338 4.23 -7.55 1.01
N GLU A 339 4.98 -6.82 1.84
CA GLU A 339 5.74 -5.63 1.42
C GLU A 339 7.09 -5.54 2.13
N THR A 340 8.03 -4.81 1.55
CA THR A 340 9.34 -4.51 2.14
C THR A 340 9.27 -3.69 3.43
N HIS A 341 8.13 -3.03 3.71
CA HIS A 341 7.98 -2.03 4.77
C HIS A 341 8.98 -0.87 4.66
N ASN A 342 9.47 -0.61 3.45
CA ASN A 342 10.28 0.53 3.08
C ASN A 342 10.05 0.83 1.61
N HIS A 343 9.27 1.85 1.30
CA HIS A 343 8.87 2.12 -0.08
C HIS A 343 10.05 2.45 -1.00
N PHE A 344 11.17 2.98 -0.48
CA PHE A 344 12.37 3.20 -1.29
C PHE A 344 12.99 1.87 -1.74
N LEU A 345 13.04 0.88 -0.83
CA LEU A 345 13.47 -0.47 -1.17
C LEU A 345 12.45 -1.20 -2.04
N GLN A 346 11.15 -0.98 -1.83
CA GLN A 346 10.11 -1.49 -2.72
C GLN A 346 10.36 -1.04 -4.16
N VAL A 347 10.52 0.27 -4.38
CA VAL A 347 10.79 0.83 -5.71
C VAL A 347 12.12 0.29 -6.27
N TRP A 348 13.13 0.07 -5.42
CA TRP A 348 14.42 -0.46 -5.87
C TRP A 348 14.31 -1.93 -6.31
N VAL A 349 13.57 -2.76 -5.58
CA VAL A 349 13.28 -4.16 -5.96
C VAL A 349 12.47 -4.18 -7.25
N GLU A 350 11.37 -3.43 -7.32
CA GLU A 350 10.40 -3.53 -8.40
C GLU A 350 10.86 -2.87 -9.71
N ALA A 351 11.46 -1.68 -9.63
CA ALA A 351 11.83 -0.85 -10.79
C ALA A 351 13.34 -0.59 -10.89
N GLY A 352 14.14 -1.26 -10.06
CA GLY A 352 15.60 -1.19 -10.11
C GLY A 352 16.15 0.17 -9.71
N THR A 353 17.46 0.33 -9.93
CA THR A 353 18.16 1.59 -9.65
C THR A 353 17.60 2.75 -10.48
N ILE A 354 17.06 2.48 -11.68
CA ILE A 354 16.39 3.50 -12.49
C ILE A 354 15.11 4.01 -11.78
N GLY A 355 14.28 3.11 -11.27
CA GLY A 355 13.11 3.44 -10.47
C GLY A 355 13.47 4.24 -9.23
N LEU A 356 14.47 3.79 -8.47
CA LEU A 356 14.90 4.47 -7.26
C LEU A 356 15.40 5.89 -7.57
N LEU A 357 16.23 6.07 -8.60
CA LEU A 357 16.76 7.40 -8.97
C LEU A 357 15.65 8.35 -9.43
N THR A 358 14.68 7.87 -10.21
CA THR A 358 13.54 8.71 -10.62
C THR A 358 12.68 9.11 -9.43
N PHE A 359 12.41 8.19 -8.50
CA PHE A 359 11.69 8.48 -7.26
C PHE A 359 12.45 9.49 -6.37
N LEU A 360 13.76 9.31 -6.17
CA LEU A 360 14.61 10.26 -5.42
C LEU A 360 14.65 11.64 -6.08
N SER A 361 14.66 11.71 -7.42
CA SER A 361 14.67 12.98 -8.14
C SER A 361 13.42 13.82 -7.84
N MET A 362 12.26 13.19 -7.62
CA MET A 362 11.02 13.89 -7.25
C MET A 362 11.19 14.64 -5.92
N TRP A 363 11.78 13.99 -4.91
CA TRP A 363 12.06 14.60 -3.60
C TRP A 363 13.09 15.73 -3.70
N ILE A 364 14.17 15.53 -4.46
CA ILE A 364 15.21 16.55 -4.65
C ILE A 364 14.63 17.79 -5.33
N ILE A 365 13.81 17.61 -6.37
CA ILE A 365 13.16 18.72 -7.08
C ILE A 365 12.13 19.42 -6.18
N LEU A 366 11.36 18.68 -5.38
CA LEU A 366 10.45 19.26 -4.40
C LEU A 366 11.19 20.18 -3.42
N LEU A 367 12.28 19.69 -2.81
CA LEU A 367 13.09 20.48 -1.88
C LEU A 367 13.66 21.73 -2.55
N PHE A 368 14.13 21.60 -3.80
CA PHE A 368 14.59 22.73 -4.60
C PHE A 368 13.47 23.76 -4.83
N TYR A 369 12.25 23.33 -5.15
CA TYR A 369 11.10 24.23 -5.33
C TYR A 369 10.74 24.96 -4.04
N VAL A 370 10.67 24.25 -2.92
CA VAL A 370 10.41 24.85 -1.61
C VAL A 370 11.47 25.90 -1.28
N PHE A 371 12.75 25.59 -1.50
CA PHE A 371 13.85 26.54 -1.30
C PHE A 371 13.74 27.78 -2.19
N LYS A 372 13.36 27.62 -3.46
CA LYS A 372 13.16 28.74 -4.37
C LYS A 372 11.99 29.62 -3.95
N VAL A 373 10.84 29.03 -3.60
CA VAL A 373 9.69 29.78 -3.06
C VAL A 373 10.11 30.55 -1.80
N TYR A 374 10.83 29.91 -0.87
CA TYR A 374 11.37 30.57 0.31
C TYR A 374 12.23 31.79 -0.06
N LYS A 375 13.19 31.62 -0.98
CA LYS A 375 14.10 32.70 -1.38
C LYS A 375 13.37 33.91 -1.96
N VAL A 376 12.30 33.68 -2.73
CA VAL A 376 11.46 34.73 -3.32
C VAL A 376 10.58 35.38 -2.24
N LYS A 377 9.84 34.57 -1.48
CA LYS A 377 8.77 35.04 -0.58
C LYS A 377 9.23 35.48 0.80
N ARG A 378 10.45 35.15 1.22
CA ARG A 378 10.96 35.54 2.57
C ARG A 378 11.10 37.05 2.79
N LYS A 379 11.11 37.85 1.72
CA LYS A 379 11.18 39.32 1.79
C LYS A 379 9.81 39.99 1.65
N ASP A 380 8.77 39.23 1.29
CA ASP A 380 7.42 39.77 1.13
C ASP A 380 6.83 40.06 2.51
N GLU A 381 6.08 41.16 2.64
CA GLU A 381 5.30 41.44 3.86
C GLU A 381 4.19 40.39 4.06
N ASP A 382 3.64 39.87 2.95
CA ASP A 382 2.64 38.82 2.96
C ASP A 382 3.27 37.43 3.02
N THR A 383 3.33 36.88 4.23
CA THR A 383 3.89 35.54 4.50
C THR A 383 2.95 34.39 4.14
N ARG A 384 1.69 34.66 3.72
CA ARG A 384 0.67 33.61 3.48
C ARG A 384 1.13 32.58 2.45
N HIS A 385 1.75 33.02 1.37
CA HIS A 385 2.21 32.11 0.33
C HIS A 385 3.26 31.12 0.88
N TRP A 386 4.23 31.62 1.66
CA TRP A 386 5.26 30.77 2.28
C TRP A 386 4.67 29.80 3.30
N ILE A 387 3.77 30.27 4.18
CA ILE A 387 3.10 29.43 5.18
C ILE A 387 2.38 28.26 4.51
N LEU A 388 1.69 28.52 3.39
CA LEU A 388 0.97 27.47 2.66
C LEU A 388 1.95 26.48 2.00
N THR A 389 2.98 26.97 1.31
CA THR A 389 4.01 26.12 0.71
C THR A 389 4.70 25.23 1.74
N TRP A 390 5.13 25.81 2.87
CA TRP A 390 5.82 25.06 3.92
C TRP A 390 4.91 24.07 4.64
N GLY A 391 3.63 24.41 4.86
CA GLY A 391 2.65 23.50 5.44
C GLY A 391 2.44 22.24 4.59
N ILE A 392 2.29 22.41 3.26
CA ILE A 392 2.18 21.31 2.30
C ILE A 392 3.48 20.48 2.29
N ALA A 393 4.63 21.16 2.20
CA ALA A 393 5.93 20.49 2.16
C ALA A 393 6.20 19.70 3.45
N SER A 394 5.84 20.24 4.62
CA SER A 394 6.02 19.55 5.91
C SER A 394 5.19 18.26 5.96
N GLY A 395 3.95 18.29 5.48
CA GLY A 395 3.12 17.08 5.37
C GLY A 395 3.71 16.05 4.40
N ALA A 396 4.18 16.49 3.24
CA ALA A 396 4.82 15.60 2.25
C ALA A 396 6.12 14.98 2.78
N LEU A 397 6.97 15.76 3.45
CA LEU A 397 8.23 15.30 4.03
C LEU A 397 8.01 14.36 5.22
N ALA A 398 7.01 14.63 6.05
CA ALA A 398 6.67 13.75 7.18
C ALA A 398 6.17 12.38 6.68
N LEU A 399 5.31 12.36 5.66
CA LEU A 399 4.90 11.12 5.00
C LEU A 399 6.08 10.42 4.32
N GLY A 400 6.92 11.17 3.61
CA GLY A 400 8.14 10.67 2.97
C GLY A 400 9.12 10.02 3.94
N ALA A 401 9.22 10.53 5.17
CA ALA A 401 10.02 9.94 6.22
C ALA A 401 9.39 8.63 6.72
N HIS A 402 8.08 8.57 6.92
CA HIS A 402 7.43 7.37 7.46
C HIS A 402 7.42 6.19 6.50
N VAL A 403 7.31 6.44 5.19
CA VAL A 403 7.36 5.37 4.18
C VAL A 403 8.74 4.71 4.05
N THR A 404 9.74 5.16 4.82
CA THR A 404 11.03 4.46 4.99
C THR A 404 10.96 3.30 5.99
N ILE A 405 9.98 3.32 6.88
CA ILE A 405 9.79 2.34 7.95
C ILE A 405 8.43 1.63 7.86
N ASP A 406 7.54 2.07 6.97
CA ASP A 406 6.24 1.45 6.73
C ASP A 406 5.89 1.44 5.23
N PHE A 407 4.82 0.74 4.87
CA PHE A 407 4.38 0.50 3.48
C PHE A 407 3.17 1.36 3.09
N ASP A 408 3.01 2.57 3.63
CA ASP A 408 1.80 3.38 3.42
C ASP A 408 1.47 3.61 1.93
N LEU A 409 2.50 3.73 1.10
CA LEU A 409 2.37 3.96 -0.35
C LEU A 409 1.98 2.70 -1.16
N SER A 410 1.82 1.54 -0.52
CA SER A 410 1.11 0.42 -1.16
C SER A 410 -0.39 0.73 -1.31
N PHE A 411 -0.93 1.62 -0.47
CA PHE A 411 -2.31 2.09 -0.55
C PHE A 411 -2.44 3.17 -1.62
N PRO A 412 -3.24 2.98 -2.68
CA PRO A 412 -3.37 3.96 -3.76
C PRO A 412 -3.84 5.34 -3.29
N ALA A 413 -4.65 5.41 -2.23
CA ALA A 413 -5.10 6.66 -1.63
C ALA A 413 -3.92 7.51 -1.10
N MET A 414 -2.93 6.88 -0.46
CA MET A 414 -1.75 7.57 0.08
C MET A 414 -0.85 8.09 -1.03
N CYS A 415 -0.65 7.30 -2.09
CA CYS A 415 0.04 7.77 -3.30
C CYS A 415 -0.68 8.97 -3.91
N MET A 416 -2.02 8.94 -4.03
CA MET A 416 -2.76 10.09 -4.55
C MET A 416 -2.59 11.35 -3.69
N VAL A 417 -2.56 11.21 -2.36
CA VAL A 417 -2.29 12.32 -1.44
C VAL A 417 -0.88 12.86 -1.67
N LEU A 418 0.15 12.02 -1.63
CA LEU A 418 1.54 12.46 -1.79
C LEU A 418 1.78 13.13 -3.16
N TRP A 419 1.25 12.56 -4.24
CA TRP A 419 1.33 13.15 -5.59
C TRP A 419 0.54 14.46 -5.67
N ALA A 420 -0.59 14.58 -5.00
CA ALA A 420 -1.30 15.86 -4.88
C ALA A 420 -0.46 16.89 -4.11
N LEU A 421 0.23 16.53 -3.03
CA LEU A 421 1.11 17.46 -2.31
C LEU A 421 2.28 17.94 -3.18
N PHE A 422 2.92 17.04 -3.94
CA PHE A 422 3.92 17.43 -4.94
C PHE A 422 3.35 18.40 -5.98
N ALA A 423 2.14 18.13 -6.49
CA ALA A 423 1.46 18.99 -7.45
C ALA A 423 1.16 20.39 -6.87
N LEU A 424 0.68 20.47 -5.63
CA LEU A 424 0.34 21.74 -5.00
C LEU A 424 1.60 22.58 -4.72
N VAL A 425 2.72 21.97 -4.32
CA VAL A 425 4.01 22.69 -4.20
C VAL A 425 4.49 23.16 -5.58
N ASN A 426 4.37 22.34 -6.63
CA ASN A 426 4.70 22.74 -8.00
C ASN A 426 3.87 23.94 -8.49
N SER A 427 2.58 23.97 -8.16
CA SER A 427 1.70 25.09 -8.48
C SER A 427 2.14 26.39 -7.80
N LEU A 428 2.39 26.33 -6.49
CA LEU A 428 2.88 27.49 -5.72
C LEU A 428 4.27 27.95 -6.19
N TYR A 429 5.15 27.01 -6.55
CA TYR A 429 6.44 27.32 -7.17
C TYR A 429 6.25 28.09 -8.49
N SER A 430 5.40 27.58 -9.37
CA SER A 430 5.14 28.16 -10.69
C SER A 430 4.56 29.56 -10.59
N GLU A 431 3.61 29.78 -9.67
CA GLU A 431 3.03 31.09 -9.37
C GLU A 431 4.06 32.07 -8.79
N SER A 432 5.03 31.57 -8.00
CA SER A 432 6.00 32.42 -7.31
C SER A 432 7.15 32.94 -8.19
N ILE A 433 7.55 32.21 -9.24
CA ILE A 433 8.77 32.49 -10.02
C ILE A 433 8.45 33.03 -11.41
N THR A 434 7.22 32.87 -11.88
CA THR A 434 6.82 33.28 -13.23
C THR A 434 5.89 34.49 -13.11
N GLU A 435 6.26 35.65 -13.69
CA GLU A 435 5.25 36.47 -14.39
C GLU A 435 4.60 35.50 -15.35
N TYR A 436 3.39 34.99 -15.07
CA TYR A 436 2.71 33.94 -15.82
C TYR A 436 2.90 34.18 -17.32
N GLN A 437 3.94 33.58 -17.92
CA GLN A 437 4.23 33.77 -19.32
C GLN A 437 3.12 33.02 -20.01
N ILE A 438 2.12 33.79 -20.45
CA ILE A 438 1.09 33.34 -21.38
C ILE A 438 1.86 32.56 -22.44
N PRO A 439 1.57 31.25 -22.62
CA PRO A 439 2.34 30.43 -23.53
C PRO A 439 2.47 31.18 -24.84
N THR A 440 3.71 31.38 -25.29
CA THR A 440 3.98 32.09 -26.54
C THR A 440 3.07 31.47 -27.59
N LYS A 441 2.29 32.29 -28.30
CA LYS A 441 1.32 31.89 -29.34
C LYS A 441 1.91 31.01 -30.46
N ASN A 442 3.19 30.65 -30.40
CA ASN A 442 3.83 29.77 -31.35
C ASN A 442 3.51 28.31 -31.05
N LYS A 443 2.74 27.73 -31.97
CA LYS A 443 2.44 26.31 -32.07
C LYS A 443 3.72 25.55 -32.42
N SER A 444 4.54 25.22 -31.42
CA SER A 444 5.63 24.27 -31.65
C SER A 444 5.01 22.91 -32.00
N ALA A 445 5.61 22.17 -32.93
CA ALA A 445 5.20 20.80 -33.24
C ALA A 445 5.24 19.91 -31.97
N PHE A 446 6.15 20.24 -31.05
CA PHE A 446 6.33 19.58 -29.76
C PHE A 446 5.11 19.67 -28.83
N ALA A 447 4.48 20.85 -28.69
CA ALA A 447 3.29 20.98 -27.84
C ALA A 447 2.10 20.16 -28.38
N ARG A 448 1.93 20.10 -29.70
CA ARG A 448 0.91 19.23 -30.32
C ARG A 448 1.21 17.74 -30.12
N MET A 449 2.48 17.34 -30.17
CA MET A 449 2.91 15.97 -29.87
C MET A 449 2.57 15.57 -28.43
N GLN A 450 2.75 16.47 -27.46
CA GLN A 450 2.39 16.21 -26.05
C GLN A 450 0.88 15.97 -25.86
N VAL A 451 0.03 16.70 -26.58
CA VAL A 451 -1.43 16.45 -26.56
C VAL A 451 -1.78 15.10 -27.18
N GLY A 452 -1.11 14.74 -28.29
CA GLY A 452 -1.24 13.41 -28.89
C GLY A 452 -0.87 12.31 -27.90
N LEU A 453 0.26 12.46 -27.20
CA LEU A 453 0.69 11.55 -26.13
C LEU A 453 -0.35 11.48 -25.01
N ALA A 454 -0.87 12.61 -24.53
CA ALA A 454 -1.92 12.65 -23.52
C ALA A 454 -3.19 11.90 -23.95
N GLY A 455 -3.59 12.04 -25.22
CA GLY A 455 -4.69 11.27 -25.81
C GLY A 455 -4.43 9.76 -25.81
N ILE A 456 -3.20 9.34 -26.14
CA ILE A 456 -2.79 7.93 -26.07
C ILE A 456 -2.84 7.41 -24.63
N LEU A 457 -2.34 8.18 -23.65
CA LEU A 457 -2.39 7.79 -22.24
C LEU A 457 -3.84 7.61 -21.73
N VAL A 458 -4.74 8.48 -22.16
CA VAL A 458 -6.18 8.38 -21.86
C VAL A 458 -6.77 7.10 -22.44
N ILE A 459 -6.51 6.82 -23.73
CA ILE A 459 -7.01 5.62 -24.40
C ILE A 459 -6.45 4.37 -23.72
N LEU A 460 -5.14 4.34 -23.45
CA LEU A 460 -4.47 3.23 -22.79
C LEU A 460 -5.13 2.89 -21.46
N LEU A 461 -5.33 3.88 -20.58
CA LEU A 461 -5.90 3.64 -19.24
C LEU A 461 -7.41 3.41 -19.25
N LEU A 462 -8.16 4.02 -20.17
CA LEU A 462 -9.59 3.73 -20.31
C LEU A 462 -9.81 2.32 -20.84
N VAL A 463 -9.10 1.94 -21.90
CA VAL A 463 -9.21 0.61 -22.50
C VAL A 463 -8.73 -0.44 -21.51
N SER A 464 -7.56 -0.27 -20.89
CA SER A 464 -7.07 -1.23 -19.90
C SER A 464 -8.01 -1.33 -18.69
N GLY A 465 -8.45 -0.18 -18.14
CA GLY A 465 -9.38 -0.15 -17.02
C GLY A 465 -10.71 -0.86 -17.33
N ILE A 466 -11.33 -0.59 -18.48
CA ILE A 466 -12.57 -1.24 -18.90
C ILE A 466 -12.36 -2.75 -19.09
N LYS A 467 -11.28 -3.15 -19.77
CA LYS A 467 -10.96 -4.57 -19.98
C LYS A 467 -10.78 -5.32 -18.66
N TYR A 468 -10.03 -4.76 -17.71
CA TYR A 468 -9.78 -5.42 -16.43
C TYR A 468 -11.02 -5.47 -15.53
N ILE A 469 -11.81 -4.39 -15.47
CA ILE A 469 -13.08 -4.40 -14.73
C ILE A 469 -14.02 -5.45 -15.33
N TYR A 470 -14.08 -5.56 -16.65
CA TYR A 470 -14.93 -6.55 -17.31
C TYR A 470 -14.43 -7.98 -17.11
N ALA A 471 -13.11 -8.21 -17.18
CA ALA A 471 -12.50 -9.50 -16.87
C ALA A 471 -12.79 -9.94 -15.43
N PHE A 472 -12.63 -9.03 -14.47
CA PHE A 472 -12.95 -9.27 -13.06
C PHE A 472 -14.43 -9.61 -12.88
N TYR A 473 -15.34 -8.86 -13.51
CA TYR A 473 -16.78 -9.15 -13.48
C TYR A 473 -17.10 -10.55 -14.02
N LEU A 474 -16.48 -10.96 -15.12
CA LEU A 474 -16.64 -12.29 -15.70
C LEU A 474 -16.15 -13.38 -14.73
N VAL A 475 -14.97 -13.21 -14.15
CA VAL A 475 -14.42 -14.17 -13.17
C VAL A 475 -15.28 -14.27 -11.93
N SER A 476 -15.77 -13.16 -11.37
CA SER A 476 -16.69 -13.21 -10.23
C SER A 476 -17.97 -13.99 -10.55
N ARG A 477 -18.49 -13.90 -11.78
CA ARG A 477 -19.61 -14.74 -12.23
C ARG A 477 -19.22 -16.19 -12.45
N GLY A 478 -17.99 -16.45 -12.90
CA GLY A 478 -17.41 -17.79 -13.00
C GLY A 478 -17.27 -18.45 -11.64
N ASP A 479 -16.76 -17.73 -10.64
CA ASP A 479 -16.59 -18.19 -9.26
C ASP A 479 -17.95 -18.52 -8.64
N GLN A 480 -18.96 -17.65 -8.82
CA GLN A 480 -20.35 -17.92 -8.41
C GLN A 480 -20.93 -19.14 -9.14
N ALA A 481 -20.68 -19.24 -10.45
CA ALA A 481 -20.88 -20.40 -11.32
C ALA A 481 -20.47 -21.72 -10.68
N LEU A 482 -19.17 -21.79 -10.42
CA LEU A 482 -18.47 -22.96 -9.93
C LEU A 482 -18.87 -23.30 -8.50
N PHE A 483 -19.05 -22.29 -7.65
CA PHE A 483 -19.54 -22.47 -6.29
C PHE A 483 -20.96 -23.05 -6.26
N ALA A 484 -21.87 -22.56 -7.11
CA ALA A 484 -23.21 -23.13 -7.23
C ALA A 484 -23.16 -24.59 -7.74
N ALA A 485 -22.30 -24.87 -8.73
CA ALA A 485 -22.10 -26.23 -9.23
C ALA A 485 -21.61 -27.20 -8.14
N SER A 486 -20.82 -26.72 -7.18
CA SER A 486 -20.32 -27.53 -6.05
C SER A 486 -21.40 -27.90 -5.03
N GLN A 487 -22.51 -27.16 -4.99
CA GLN A 487 -23.64 -27.44 -4.10
C GLN A 487 -24.75 -28.23 -4.79
N GLU A 488 -24.73 -28.30 -6.11
CA GLU A 488 -25.78 -28.94 -6.88
C GLU A 488 -25.62 -30.47 -6.89
N THR A 489 -26.74 -31.17 -6.77
CA THR A 489 -26.78 -32.64 -6.76
C THR A 489 -27.23 -33.22 -8.10
N ALA A 490 -28.00 -32.44 -8.88
CA ALA A 490 -28.43 -32.84 -10.20
C ALA A 490 -27.28 -32.68 -11.21
N ILE A 491 -26.76 -33.80 -11.73
CA ILE A 491 -25.62 -33.83 -12.66
C ILE A 491 -25.81 -32.88 -13.85
N ASN A 492 -27.00 -32.84 -14.46
CA ASN A 492 -27.25 -31.97 -15.61
C ASN A 492 -27.16 -30.48 -15.27
N GLU A 493 -27.65 -30.09 -14.09
CA GLU A 493 -27.61 -28.70 -13.62
C GLU A 493 -26.19 -28.32 -13.20
N GLN A 494 -25.48 -29.24 -12.54
CA GLN A 494 -24.07 -29.10 -12.22
C GLN A 494 -23.22 -28.87 -13.47
N LEU A 495 -23.42 -29.66 -14.54
CA LEU A 495 -22.69 -29.53 -15.81
C LEU A 495 -22.99 -28.20 -16.52
N GLU A 496 -24.24 -27.75 -16.47
CA GLU A 496 -24.61 -26.45 -17.04
C GLU A 496 -23.94 -25.29 -16.28
N LEU A 497 -23.91 -25.34 -14.94
CA LEU A 497 -23.22 -24.35 -14.12
C LEU A 497 -21.70 -24.35 -14.35
N MET A 498 -21.09 -25.53 -14.48
CA MET A 498 -19.68 -25.65 -14.85
C MET A 498 -19.40 -25.11 -16.25
N ASN A 499 -20.28 -25.37 -17.22
CA ASN A 499 -20.16 -24.82 -18.57
C ASN A 499 -20.22 -23.29 -18.54
N GLN A 500 -21.16 -22.72 -17.78
CA GLN A 500 -21.25 -21.28 -17.55
C GLN A 500 -19.97 -20.71 -16.92
N ALA A 501 -19.41 -21.40 -15.92
CA ALA A 501 -18.14 -21.02 -15.32
C ALA A 501 -17.00 -21.02 -16.35
N SER A 502 -16.89 -22.08 -17.17
CA SER A 502 -15.87 -22.20 -18.22
C SER A 502 -15.92 -21.05 -19.23
N VAL A 503 -17.12 -20.69 -19.71
CA VAL A 503 -17.31 -19.61 -20.68
C VAL A 503 -16.91 -18.27 -20.08
N ASN A 504 -17.24 -18.03 -18.82
CA ASN A 504 -16.88 -16.81 -18.12
C ASN A 504 -15.37 -16.70 -17.91
N TYR A 505 -14.71 -17.75 -17.41
CA TYR A 505 -13.25 -17.76 -17.23
C TYR A 505 -12.52 -17.62 -18.57
N TYR A 506 -12.93 -18.38 -19.61
CA TYR A 506 -12.32 -18.27 -20.93
C TYR A 506 -12.46 -16.86 -21.52
N ARG A 507 -13.61 -16.21 -21.35
CA ARG A 507 -13.77 -14.81 -21.77
C ARG A 507 -12.87 -13.88 -20.95
N ALA A 508 -12.77 -14.10 -19.64
CA ALA A 508 -11.91 -13.30 -18.78
C ALA A 508 -10.44 -13.36 -19.22
N THR A 509 -9.92 -14.54 -19.57
CA THR A 509 -8.53 -14.68 -20.09
C THR A 509 -8.31 -13.96 -21.42
N LYS A 510 -9.35 -13.68 -22.22
CA LYS A 510 -9.22 -12.84 -23.42
C LYS A 510 -9.13 -11.34 -23.10
N TYR A 511 -9.81 -10.89 -22.04
CA TYR A 511 -9.76 -9.49 -21.62
C TYR A 511 -8.51 -9.19 -20.79
N ASP A 512 -8.07 -10.14 -19.98
CA ASP A 512 -6.87 -10.07 -19.15
C ASP A 512 -6.04 -11.37 -19.25
N PRO A 513 -5.24 -11.52 -20.30
CA PRO A 513 -4.48 -12.75 -20.56
C PRO A 513 -3.28 -12.96 -19.63
N ASN A 514 -2.92 -11.97 -18.81
CA ASN A 514 -1.74 -12.00 -17.96
C ASN A 514 -2.07 -12.26 -16.48
N ASN A 515 -3.31 -12.63 -16.18
CA ASN A 515 -3.75 -12.95 -14.83
C ASN A 515 -3.70 -14.45 -14.58
N SER A 516 -2.78 -14.89 -13.71
CA SER A 516 -2.58 -16.32 -13.40
C SER A 516 -3.83 -16.97 -12.81
N TYR A 517 -4.55 -16.28 -11.92
CA TYR A 517 -5.77 -16.81 -11.29
C TYR A 517 -6.85 -17.17 -12.33
N TYR A 518 -7.00 -16.37 -13.39
CA TYR A 518 -8.03 -16.64 -14.41
C TYR A 518 -7.73 -17.92 -15.21
N TRP A 519 -6.45 -18.18 -15.47
CA TRP A 519 -6.01 -19.42 -16.10
C TRP A 519 -6.09 -20.62 -15.14
N ALA A 520 -5.76 -20.43 -13.86
CA ALA A 520 -5.91 -21.46 -12.84
C ALA A 520 -7.38 -21.89 -12.70
N SER A 521 -8.31 -20.95 -12.54
CA SER A 521 -9.74 -21.25 -12.44
C SER A 521 -10.31 -21.89 -13.72
N LEU A 522 -9.84 -21.46 -14.90
CA LEU A 522 -10.19 -22.11 -16.17
C LEU A 522 -9.70 -23.56 -16.21
N SER A 523 -8.46 -23.81 -15.76
CA SER A 523 -7.89 -25.15 -15.71
C SER A 523 -8.67 -26.08 -14.80
N THR A 524 -9.20 -25.60 -13.67
CA THR A 524 -10.03 -26.40 -12.76
C THR A 524 -11.29 -26.89 -13.45
N VAL A 525 -11.96 -26.02 -14.19
CA VAL A 525 -13.18 -26.42 -14.91
C VAL A 525 -12.87 -27.39 -16.05
N TYR A 526 -11.78 -27.19 -16.79
CA TYR A 526 -11.37 -28.12 -17.83
C TYR A 526 -10.88 -29.47 -17.29
N ALA A 527 -10.19 -29.51 -16.15
CA ALA A 527 -9.79 -30.76 -15.49
C ALA A 527 -11.02 -31.60 -15.10
N ASN A 528 -12.05 -30.96 -14.54
CA ASN A 528 -13.29 -31.64 -14.20
C ASN A 528 -14.04 -32.14 -15.45
N PHE A 529 -14.08 -31.36 -16.54
CA PHE A 529 -14.64 -31.83 -17.80
C PHE A 529 -13.85 -32.99 -18.41
N PHE A 530 -12.52 -32.97 -18.29
CA PHE A 530 -11.69 -34.09 -18.71
C PHE A 530 -12.06 -35.37 -17.96
N SER A 531 -12.11 -35.34 -16.63
CA SER A 531 -12.45 -36.51 -15.81
C SER A 531 -13.75 -37.15 -16.25
N LEU A 532 -14.81 -36.33 -16.41
CA LEU A 532 -16.12 -36.79 -16.85
C LEU A 532 -16.10 -37.44 -18.24
N LEU A 533 -15.45 -36.80 -19.22
CA LEU A 533 -15.41 -37.31 -20.60
C LEU A 533 -14.53 -38.56 -20.72
N TYR A 534 -13.46 -38.62 -19.92
CA TYR A 534 -12.54 -39.75 -19.88
C TYR A 534 -13.22 -40.99 -19.30
N GLU A 535 -13.97 -40.85 -18.21
CA GLU A 535 -14.79 -41.92 -17.62
C GLU A 535 -15.82 -42.49 -18.61
N GLN A 536 -16.33 -41.66 -19.51
CA GLN A 536 -17.29 -42.06 -20.55
C GLN A 536 -16.63 -42.61 -21.81
N GLY A 537 -15.30 -42.69 -21.88
CA GLY A 537 -14.55 -43.18 -23.04
C GLY A 537 -14.71 -42.30 -24.29
N LEU A 538 -15.03 -41.01 -24.13
CA LEU A 538 -15.29 -40.11 -25.24
C LEU A 538 -13.99 -39.56 -25.84
N PRO A 539 -13.80 -39.59 -27.18
CA PRO A 539 -12.58 -39.10 -27.83
C PRO A 539 -12.26 -37.63 -27.53
N ARG A 540 -13.29 -36.82 -27.26
CA ARG A 540 -13.17 -35.40 -26.92
C ARG A 540 -12.44 -35.15 -25.60
N ALA A 541 -12.31 -36.15 -24.73
CA ALA A 541 -11.55 -36.05 -23.49
C ALA A 541 -10.10 -35.57 -23.75
N GLN A 542 -9.44 -36.10 -24.78
CA GLN A 542 -8.05 -35.73 -25.08
C GLN A 542 -7.89 -34.27 -25.55
N GLU A 543 -8.88 -33.72 -26.25
CA GLU A 543 -8.90 -32.30 -26.62
C GLU A 543 -8.99 -31.41 -25.37
N ILE A 544 -9.90 -31.74 -24.45
CA ILE A 544 -10.05 -31.01 -23.18
C ILE A 544 -8.78 -31.16 -22.33
N ARG A 545 -8.18 -32.34 -22.28
CA ARG A 545 -6.91 -32.57 -21.59
C ARG A 545 -5.83 -31.59 -22.04
N GLN A 546 -5.70 -31.39 -23.36
CA GLN A 546 -4.72 -30.47 -23.91
C GLN A 546 -4.99 -29.02 -23.50
N HIS A 547 -6.25 -28.57 -23.54
CA HIS A 547 -6.63 -27.24 -23.06
C HIS A 547 -6.40 -27.05 -21.56
N THR A 548 -6.58 -28.10 -20.75
CA THR A 548 -6.23 -28.07 -19.33
C THR A 548 -4.73 -27.88 -19.16
N ILE A 549 -3.88 -28.64 -19.86
CA ILE A 549 -2.41 -28.51 -19.81
C ILE A 549 -1.99 -27.08 -20.16
N GLU A 550 -2.48 -26.56 -21.29
CA GLU A 550 -2.18 -25.20 -21.73
C GLU A 550 -2.56 -24.15 -20.67
N SER A 551 -3.70 -24.33 -20.00
CA SER A 551 -4.17 -23.43 -18.96
C SER A 551 -3.33 -23.52 -17.67
N ILE A 552 -2.94 -24.73 -17.27
CA ILE A 552 -2.06 -24.97 -16.11
C ILE A 552 -0.70 -24.34 -16.35
N GLU A 553 -0.07 -24.64 -17.49
CA GLU A 553 1.24 -24.12 -17.84
C GLU A 553 1.23 -22.60 -17.93
N ARG A 554 0.18 -22.03 -18.54
CA ARG A 554 0.03 -20.57 -18.63
C ARG A 554 -0.13 -19.93 -17.26
N ALA A 555 -0.91 -20.52 -16.36
CA ALA A 555 -1.07 -20.03 -14.99
C ALA A 555 0.27 -20.06 -14.22
N ALA A 556 1.00 -21.19 -14.31
CA ALA A 556 2.31 -21.37 -13.68
C ALA A 556 3.37 -20.40 -14.23
N ASP A 557 3.38 -20.13 -15.54
CA ASP A 557 4.33 -19.20 -16.15
C ASP A 557 4.05 -17.73 -15.79
N LEU A 558 2.78 -17.37 -15.60
CA LEU A 558 2.40 -16.00 -15.25
C LEU A 558 2.71 -15.63 -13.80
N ARG A 559 2.63 -16.59 -12.87
CA ARG A 559 3.04 -16.42 -11.47
C ARG A 559 3.72 -17.68 -10.91
N SER A 560 4.98 -17.86 -11.27
CA SER A 560 5.72 -19.11 -10.99
C SER A 560 5.98 -19.42 -9.51
N TYR A 561 5.88 -18.44 -8.62
CA TYR A 561 6.12 -18.64 -7.18
C TYR A 561 4.87 -18.33 -6.34
N ASP A 562 3.69 -18.41 -6.97
CA ASP A 562 2.41 -18.16 -6.30
C ASP A 562 1.93 -19.42 -5.58
N ILE A 563 2.25 -19.46 -4.29
CA ILE A 563 1.87 -20.53 -3.37
C ILE A 563 0.35 -20.77 -3.32
N LYS A 564 -0.48 -19.74 -3.56
CA LYS A 564 -1.94 -19.86 -3.42
C LYS A 564 -2.55 -20.66 -4.57
N ASN A 565 -2.03 -20.43 -5.77
CA ASN A 565 -2.50 -21.13 -6.97
C ASN A 565 -1.78 -22.46 -7.15
N MET A 566 -0.62 -22.66 -6.53
CA MET A 566 0.20 -23.87 -6.72
C MET A 566 -0.57 -25.16 -6.41
N ASP A 567 -1.29 -25.20 -5.28
CA ASP A 567 -2.08 -26.38 -4.89
C ASP A 567 -3.18 -26.70 -5.90
N ILE A 568 -3.85 -25.67 -6.44
CA ILE A 568 -4.86 -25.82 -7.49
C ILE A 568 -4.23 -26.42 -8.75
N LEU A 569 -3.06 -25.91 -9.16
CA LEU A 569 -2.38 -26.38 -10.37
C LEU A 569 -1.88 -27.82 -10.22
N ILE A 570 -1.35 -28.20 -9.05
CA ILE A 570 -0.91 -29.57 -8.76
C ILE A 570 -2.12 -30.51 -8.80
N HIS A 571 -3.21 -30.16 -8.13
CA HIS A 571 -4.43 -30.97 -8.14
C HIS A 571 -5.00 -31.16 -9.56
N ASN A 572 -5.08 -30.09 -10.35
CA ASN A 572 -5.58 -30.18 -11.72
C ASN A 572 -4.64 -30.99 -12.64
N THR A 573 -3.32 -30.97 -12.36
CA THR A 573 -2.32 -31.77 -13.08
C THR A 573 -2.49 -33.26 -12.79
N ASP A 574 -2.78 -33.60 -11.53
CA ASP A 574 -3.07 -34.95 -11.06
C ASP A 574 -4.32 -35.53 -11.73
N LEU A 575 -5.43 -34.77 -11.69
CA LEU A 575 -6.70 -35.17 -12.32
C LEU A 575 -6.58 -35.55 -13.80
N ILE A 576 -5.62 -34.95 -14.52
CA ILE A 576 -5.41 -35.22 -15.94
C ILE A 576 -4.21 -36.15 -16.22
N GLY A 577 -3.52 -36.62 -15.18
CA GLY A 577 -2.32 -37.44 -15.29
C GLY A 577 -1.21 -36.78 -16.12
N HIS A 578 -0.95 -35.49 -15.92
CA HIS A 578 0.08 -34.76 -16.68
C HIS A 578 1.43 -34.81 -15.96
N MET A 579 2.15 -35.93 -16.14
CA MET A 579 3.41 -36.21 -15.44
C MET A 579 4.51 -35.13 -15.59
N PRO A 580 4.78 -34.55 -16.78
CA PRO A 580 5.74 -33.45 -16.90
C PRO A 580 5.37 -32.22 -16.06
N GLY A 581 4.07 -31.98 -15.87
CA GLY A 581 3.55 -30.91 -15.03
C GLY A 581 3.92 -31.10 -13.56
N PHE A 582 3.88 -32.33 -13.04
CA PHE A 582 4.27 -32.62 -11.66
C PHE A 582 5.73 -32.28 -11.37
N LEU A 583 6.64 -32.58 -12.30
CA LEU A 583 8.05 -32.21 -12.15
C LEU A 583 8.20 -30.69 -12.11
N LYS A 584 7.59 -29.98 -13.07
CA LYS A 584 7.66 -28.52 -13.14
C LYS A 584 7.06 -27.85 -11.90
N LEU A 585 5.84 -28.22 -11.51
CA LEU A 585 5.13 -27.61 -10.38
C LEU A 585 5.81 -27.93 -9.04
N GLY A 586 6.28 -29.16 -8.83
CA GLY A 586 7.03 -29.52 -7.61
C GLY A 586 8.32 -28.70 -7.46
N GLN A 587 9.08 -28.51 -8.55
CA GLN A 587 10.27 -27.64 -8.53
C GLN A 587 9.93 -26.18 -8.23
N LEU A 588 8.81 -25.68 -8.79
CA LEU A 588 8.34 -24.32 -8.50
C LEU A 588 7.88 -24.17 -7.05
N SER A 589 7.18 -25.16 -6.48
CA SER A 589 6.76 -25.17 -5.07
C SER A 589 7.95 -25.06 -4.13
N LEU A 590 8.98 -25.88 -4.32
CA LEU A 590 10.21 -25.86 -3.52
C LEU A 590 10.90 -24.49 -3.55
N LYS A 591 10.94 -23.84 -4.72
CA LYS A 591 11.48 -22.48 -4.86
C LYS A 591 10.56 -21.40 -4.29
N ALA A 592 9.25 -21.60 -4.35
CA ALA A 592 8.28 -20.62 -3.87
C ALA A 592 8.31 -20.50 -2.35
N SER A 593 8.52 -21.61 -1.64
CA SER A 593 8.49 -21.68 -0.17
C SER A 593 9.61 -22.58 0.39
N PRO A 594 10.89 -22.20 0.24
CA PRO A 594 12.00 -23.06 0.63
C PRO A 594 12.13 -23.24 2.14
N ASN A 595 11.51 -22.38 2.95
CA ASN A 595 11.51 -22.48 4.42
C ASN A 595 10.29 -23.23 4.99
N ASP A 596 9.45 -23.81 4.13
CA ASP A 596 8.27 -24.58 4.56
C ASP A 596 8.56 -26.08 4.47
N PRO A 597 8.69 -26.81 5.60
CA PRO A 597 8.95 -28.25 5.58
C PRO A 597 7.84 -29.05 4.90
N MET A 598 6.59 -28.55 4.93
CA MET A 598 5.45 -29.24 4.31
C MET A 598 5.60 -29.32 2.79
N VAL A 599 6.26 -28.33 2.18
CA VAL A 599 6.47 -28.31 0.72
C VAL A 599 7.42 -29.43 0.29
N TYR A 600 8.49 -29.69 1.05
CA TYR A 600 9.39 -30.82 0.78
C TYR A 600 8.68 -32.15 0.92
N LYS A 601 7.89 -32.31 1.99
CA LYS A 601 7.10 -33.50 2.26
C LYS A 601 6.10 -33.79 1.14
N ASN A 602 5.26 -32.81 0.81
CA ASN A 602 4.26 -32.95 -0.25
C ASN A 602 4.90 -33.23 -1.61
N THR A 603 6.02 -32.57 -1.92
CA THR A 603 6.72 -32.77 -3.20
C THR A 603 7.38 -34.15 -3.29
N ALA A 604 8.03 -34.60 -2.20
CA ALA A 604 8.65 -35.92 -2.14
C ALA A 604 7.61 -37.05 -2.26
N ASN A 605 6.50 -36.95 -1.52
CA ASN A 605 5.38 -37.90 -1.61
C ASN A 605 4.80 -37.94 -3.03
N MET A 606 4.44 -36.78 -3.59
CA MET A 606 3.88 -36.67 -4.93
C MET A 606 4.80 -37.28 -6.01
N TRP A 607 6.09 -37.01 -5.96
CA TRP A 607 7.04 -37.58 -6.93
C TRP A 607 7.32 -39.07 -6.68
N TRP A 608 7.31 -39.53 -5.43
CA TRP A 608 7.47 -40.95 -5.12
C TRP A 608 6.27 -41.77 -5.62
N GLU A 609 5.05 -41.30 -5.37
CA GLU A 609 3.82 -41.91 -5.90
C GLU A 609 3.83 -41.92 -7.43
N ALA A 610 4.20 -40.81 -8.08
CA ALA A 610 4.33 -40.75 -9.53
C ALA A 610 5.38 -41.72 -10.08
N SER A 611 6.50 -41.91 -9.36
CA SER A 611 7.53 -42.90 -9.70
C SER A 611 6.96 -44.33 -9.69
N GLN A 612 6.22 -44.69 -8.64
CA GLN A 612 5.61 -46.01 -8.49
C GLN A 612 4.55 -46.26 -9.56
N GLN A 613 3.64 -45.29 -9.79
CA GLN A 613 2.63 -45.39 -10.84
C GLN A 613 3.25 -45.54 -12.24
N SER A 614 4.33 -44.79 -12.52
CA SER A 614 5.05 -44.91 -13.79
C SER A 614 5.70 -46.27 -13.96
N GLN A 615 6.22 -46.85 -12.88
CA GLN A 615 6.78 -48.21 -12.88
C GLN A 615 5.71 -49.25 -13.20
N GLU A 616 4.55 -49.17 -12.53
CA GLU A 616 3.42 -50.08 -12.76
C GLU A 616 2.87 -49.96 -14.19
N ALA A 617 2.90 -48.76 -14.77
CA ALA A 617 2.52 -48.50 -16.15
C ALA A 617 3.57 -48.92 -17.20
N GLY A 618 4.72 -49.47 -16.77
CA GLY A 618 5.82 -49.88 -17.65
C GLY A 618 6.63 -48.72 -18.25
N GLN A 619 6.51 -47.51 -17.68
CA GLN A 619 7.23 -46.31 -18.09
C GLN A 619 8.52 -46.15 -17.27
N GLU A 620 9.47 -47.06 -17.47
CA GLU A 620 10.68 -47.17 -16.65
C GLU A 620 11.51 -45.88 -16.61
N GLU A 621 11.72 -45.22 -17.76
CA GLU A 621 12.49 -43.97 -17.83
C GLU A 621 11.88 -42.86 -16.95
N MET A 622 10.55 -42.70 -17.00
CA MET A 622 9.83 -41.70 -16.23
C MET A 622 9.82 -42.03 -14.74
N SER A 623 9.67 -43.31 -14.39
CA SER A 623 9.79 -43.78 -13.01
C SER A 623 11.15 -43.44 -12.42
N LEU A 624 12.25 -43.75 -13.14
CA LEU A 624 13.60 -43.43 -12.71
C LEU A 624 13.83 -41.91 -12.62
N GLU A 625 13.23 -41.13 -13.52
CA GLU A 625 13.30 -39.67 -13.46
C GLU A 625 12.69 -39.12 -12.16
N PHE A 626 11.49 -39.55 -11.80
CA PHE A 626 10.83 -39.14 -10.55
C PHE A 626 11.62 -39.59 -9.31
N ALA A 627 12.10 -40.83 -9.27
CA ALA A 627 12.92 -41.31 -8.15
C ALA A 627 14.23 -40.50 -8.00
N ASN A 628 14.87 -40.11 -9.10
CA ASN A 628 16.04 -39.21 -9.03
C ASN A 628 15.66 -37.83 -8.48
N HIS A 629 14.50 -37.30 -8.84
CA HIS A 629 14.03 -36.01 -8.33
C HIS A 629 13.72 -36.06 -6.82
N VAL A 630 13.22 -37.17 -6.29
CA VAL A 630 13.05 -37.37 -4.83
C VAL A 630 14.39 -37.20 -4.09
N LEU A 631 15.49 -37.75 -4.60
CA LEU A 631 16.82 -37.54 -4.00
C LEU A 631 17.33 -36.09 -4.14
N LEU A 632 16.88 -35.35 -5.17
CA LEU A 632 17.15 -33.91 -5.26
C LEU A 632 16.39 -33.12 -4.20
N VAL A 633 15.19 -33.56 -3.78
CA VAL A 633 14.46 -32.98 -2.66
C VAL A 633 15.25 -33.13 -1.37
N GLU A 634 15.76 -34.33 -1.09
CA GLU A 634 16.61 -34.59 0.09
C GLU A 634 17.78 -33.62 0.15
N LYS A 635 18.54 -33.53 -0.95
CA LYS A 635 19.68 -32.62 -1.04
C LYS A 635 19.27 -31.17 -0.85
N SER A 636 18.19 -30.72 -1.50
CA SER A 636 17.69 -29.35 -1.39
C SER A 636 17.27 -29.01 0.04
N LEU A 637 16.64 -29.95 0.75
CA LEU A 637 16.24 -29.77 2.14
C LEU A 637 17.46 -29.64 3.06
N GLN A 638 18.46 -30.51 2.89
CA GLN A 638 19.70 -30.46 3.66
C GLN A 638 20.49 -29.16 3.40
N ASP A 639 20.61 -28.77 2.13
CA ASP A 639 21.27 -27.52 1.74
C ASP A 639 20.55 -26.31 2.34
N GLN A 640 19.21 -26.32 2.35
CA GLN A 640 18.44 -25.24 2.96
C GLN A 640 18.57 -25.21 4.48
N ILE A 641 18.52 -26.36 5.15
CA ILE A 641 18.74 -26.51 6.60
C ILE A 641 20.10 -25.91 6.99
N ALA A 642 21.14 -26.13 6.19
CA ALA A 642 22.47 -25.58 6.43
C ALA A 642 22.57 -24.06 6.16
N ARG A 643 21.68 -23.52 5.34
CA ARG A 643 21.70 -22.11 4.90
C ARG A 643 21.02 -21.15 5.88
N VAL A 644 19.95 -21.59 6.54
CA VAL A 644 19.03 -20.71 7.30
C VAL A 644 19.21 -20.86 8.81
N ASP A 645 18.81 -19.83 9.57
CA ASP A 645 18.79 -19.88 11.03
C ASP A 645 17.49 -20.53 11.54
N ILE A 646 17.52 -21.85 11.68
CA ILE A 646 16.37 -22.68 12.10
C ILE A 646 15.94 -22.37 13.54
N GLU A 647 16.89 -21.98 14.39
CA GLU A 647 16.65 -21.69 15.81
C GLU A 647 16.34 -20.21 16.06
N HIS A 648 16.16 -19.43 14.99
CA HIS A 648 15.84 -18.01 15.10
C HIS A 648 14.56 -17.80 15.95
N PRO A 649 14.57 -16.89 16.94
CA PRO A 649 13.46 -16.73 17.89
C PRO A 649 12.15 -16.26 17.24
N TYR A 650 12.23 -15.67 16.04
CA TYR A 650 11.08 -15.19 15.28
C TYR A 650 10.68 -16.12 14.11
N TRP A 651 11.13 -17.38 14.09
CA TRP A 651 10.70 -18.36 13.09
C TRP A 651 9.18 -18.59 13.15
N VAL A 652 8.50 -18.42 12.02
CA VAL A 652 7.05 -18.64 11.89
C VAL A 652 6.77 -19.99 11.25
N GLY A 653 5.98 -20.82 11.94
CA GLY A 653 5.58 -22.15 11.47
C GLY A 653 6.51 -23.27 11.91
N SER A 654 6.35 -24.45 11.30
CA SER A 654 7.20 -25.62 11.58
C SER A 654 8.62 -25.39 11.11
N ARG A 655 9.60 -25.89 11.88
CA ARG A 655 11.02 -25.79 11.55
C ARG A 655 11.41 -26.82 10.49
N LEU A 656 12.39 -26.47 9.67
CA LEU A 656 12.97 -27.39 8.70
C LEU A 656 13.67 -28.55 9.44
N GLN A 657 13.30 -29.77 9.08
CA GLN A 657 13.88 -31.00 9.59
C GLN A 657 13.61 -32.13 8.59
N VAL A 658 14.45 -33.17 8.61
CA VAL A 658 14.17 -34.44 7.96
C VAL A 658 13.40 -35.29 8.98
N ASP A 659 12.10 -35.49 8.75
CA ASP A 659 11.28 -36.37 9.60
C ASP A 659 11.40 -37.84 9.16
N GLU A 660 10.88 -38.76 9.97
CA GLU A 660 10.96 -40.21 9.72
C GLU A 660 10.32 -40.61 8.38
N GLU A 661 9.24 -39.92 7.98
CA GLU A 661 8.52 -40.18 6.73
C GLU A 661 9.35 -39.78 5.51
N LEU A 662 9.92 -38.57 5.51
CA LEU A 662 10.84 -38.11 4.46
C LEU A 662 12.05 -39.03 4.36
N GLN A 663 12.63 -39.41 5.49
CA GLN A 663 13.79 -40.30 5.51
C GLN A 663 13.47 -41.66 4.88
N MET A 664 12.31 -42.25 5.19
CA MET A 664 11.85 -43.49 4.58
C MET A 664 11.72 -43.37 3.05
N ILE A 665 11.09 -42.30 2.55
CA ILE A 665 10.91 -42.06 1.11
C ILE A 665 12.27 -41.91 0.40
N PHE A 666 13.22 -41.19 1.01
CA PHE A 666 14.55 -41.02 0.45
C PHE A 666 15.32 -42.34 0.38
N GLU A 667 15.25 -43.16 1.43
CA GLU A 667 15.89 -44.49 1.47
C GLU A 667 15.29 -45.44 0.42
N GLU A 668 13.96 -45.46 0.27
CA GLU A 668 13.26 -46.26 -0.73
C GLU A 668 13.63 -45.84 -2.16
N ALA A 669 13.62 -44.54 -2.46
CA ALA A 669 14.01 -44.02 -3.76
C ALA A 669 15.47 -44.33 -4.11
N ALA A 670 16.39 -44.21 -3.13
CA ALA A 670 17.80 -44.53 -3.31
C ALA A 670 18.03 -46.01 -3.62
N GLU A 671 17.35 -46.91 -2.90
CA GLU A 671 17.49 -48.35 -3.14
C GLU A 671 16.86 -48.75 -4.47
N TYR A 672 15.72 -48.16 -4.86
CA TYR A 672 15.11 -48.38 -6.18
C TYR A 672 16.05 -48.01 -7.33
N LEU A 673 16.65 -46.81 -7.28
CA LEU A 673 17.61 -46.36 -8.30
C LEU A 673 18.87 -47.24 -8.36
N LYS A 674 19.29 -47.80 -7.22
CA LYS A 674 20.43 -48.72 -7.15
C LYS A 674 20.09 -50.08 -7.73
N GLN A 675 18.86 -50.56 -7.55
CA GLN A 675 18.37 -51.79 -8.17
C GLN A 675 18.28 -51.65 -9.69
N ALA A 676 17.77 -50.52 -10.20
CA ALA A 676 17.67 -50.28 -11.65
C ALA A 676 19.04 -50.16 -12.36
N LYS A 677 20.12 -49.88 -11.62
CA LYS A 677 21.50 -49.83 -12.16
C LYS A 677 22.21 -51.19 -12.18
N ARG A 678 21.65 -52.20 -11.54
CA ARG A 678 22.18 -53.58 -11.49
C ARG A 678 21.57 -54.40 -12.61
#